data_AF-A0A651E727-F1
#
_entry.id   AF-A0A651E727-F1
#
_cell.length_a   1.000
_cell.length_b   1.000
_cell.length_c   1.000
_cell.angle_alpha   90.00
_cell.angle_beta   90.00
_cell.angle_gamma   90.00
#
_symmetry.space_group_name_H-M   'P 1'
#
loop_
_entity.id
_entity.type
_entity.pdbx_description
1 polymer ?
#
loop_
_entity_poly.entity_id
_entity_poly.type
_entity_poly.pdbx_seq_one_letter_code
_entity_poly.pdbx_strand_id
1 'polypeptide(L)'
;MMMVLALVVAGSAAAQVDVSVLPQFLTPLGLTIPDAPDLYRPGGGIRVSGMYVPAQARWLRAGGELGFDYVDTENTDAALFMMSAHATGGVSFTLGETFALQPIVSAGYAYSLWDGRSAGQFSAAADLQLAWRITPQLSVVAGGGYTTRVGLYEGARAFLGTTFALGTGAREPLTPTQIRIDPVFPILYQYYDHGPFGAIEIENTGADTLRDVRLSFFVNEYMDSPRTFARFDRIARGERVEADVVALFNNRILSVTEGERVSAQVTVDYTAMGRPASQTIRETVQIHNRNALTWDDDRKAAAFVTARDPNILRYARNTVGVVEESPLRAINTNFTVAMALFESFGTFGITYVVDPQSPYEQLSQDAFALDFIQFPSQTLEYRAGDCDDLAILYNALLESVGVETAFITTPGHIYAAFNLDMWPEDAERTFGSLDNLIVYDDAVWLPVEITAIRQGFVTAWELGARQWREASATGDGEIHLTHQAWQVYPPVASPGDGLMLATLPDRDRLLATYSSRLDTFITRSIYSREQQLLGRIRSDRDTRPINALGVLYARHGLYDRAAEQFRRIASRSASAQVNLGNIAYLRDEYPRALEHFRAALSMEPANTTALLGTAMAQHQLHQHGAAAASYAQLTEQDAELAGRYAWLGTGGGGDAGTTRASSADDRTRMVWDE
;
A
#
# COMPACT_ATOMS: atom_id res chain seq x y z
N MET A 1 58.07 7.80 -25.78
CA MET A 1 57.01 6.99 -25.12
C MET A 1 56.67 7.48 -23.72
N MET A 2 57.63 7.81 -22.84
CA MET A 2 57.34 8.33 -21.49
C MET A 2 56.68 9.72 -21.44
N MET A 3 56.87 10.59 -22.43
CA MET A 3 56.29 11.95 -22.41
C MET A 3 54.79 12.00 -22.82
N VAL A 4 54.33 11.02 -23.60
CA VAL A 4 52.88 10.83 -23.90
C VAL A 4 52.15 10.26 -22.68
N LEU A 5 52.85 9.49 -21.83
CA LEU A 5 52.32 9.07 -20.52
C LEU A 5 52.31 10.19 -19.48
N ALA A 6 53.23 11.17 -19.56
CA ALA A 6 53.35 12.20 -18.52
C ALA A 6 52.18 13.22 -18.51
N LEU A 7 51.52 13.45 -19.66
CA LEU A 7 50.30 14.28 -19.74
C LEU A 7 49.03 13.56 -19.24
N VAL A 8 49.10 12.25 -19.01
CA VAL A 8 47.99 11.44 -18.48
C VAL A 8 47.85 11.60 -16.94
N VAL A 9 48.84 12.17 -16.24
CA VAL A 9 48.91 12.11 -14.76
C VAL A 9 48.48 13.40 -14.04
N ALA A 10 48.11 14.47 -14.75
CA ALA A 10 47.78 15.76 -14.11
C ALA A 10 46.38 16.31 -14.45
N GLY A 11 45.41 15.43 -14.74
CA GLY A 11 44.01 15.80 -14.94
C GLY A 11 43.13 15.26 -13.81
N SER A 12 42.38 16.14 -13.16
CA SER A 12 41.32 15.83 -12.17
C SER A 12 40.50 14.59 -12.54
N ALA A 13 39.97 13.87 -11.54
CA ALA A 13 39.20 12.62 -11.62
C ALA A 13 37.95 12.59 -12.56
N ALA A 14 37.68 13.66 -13.31
CA ALA A 14 36.50 13.85 -14.14
C ALA A 14 36.78 14.02 -15.66
N ALA A 15 38.01 13.82 -16.13
CA ALA A 15 38.37 14.12 -17.53
C ALA A 15 38.47 12.89 -18.44
N GLN A 16 38.17 13.10 -19.72
CA GLN A 16 38.32 12.11 -20.81
C GLN A 16 39.59 12.40 -21.60
N VAL A 17 40.27 11.34 -22.05
CA VAL A 17 41.44 11.39 -22.93
C VAL A 17 41.15 10.57 -24.17
N ASP A 18 41.06 11.23 -25.32
CA ASP A 18 40.91 10.60 -26.63
C ASP A 18 42.28 10.18 -27.16
N VAL A 19 42.53 8.87 -27.25
CA VAL A 19 43.74 8.31 -27.86
C VAL A 19 43.42 7.89 -29.29
N SER A 20 44.07 8.53 -30.26
CA SER A 20 43.84 8.23 -31.67
C SER A 20 45.08 7.62 -32.31
N VAL A 21 44.84 6.66 -33.21
CA VAL A 21 45.86 6.07 -34.08
C VAL A 21 45.42 6.31 -35.52
N LEU A 22 46.21 7.10 -36.24
CA LEU A 22 45.86 7.67 -37.55
C LEU A 22 46.94 7.29 -38.58
N PRO A 23 46.79 6.14 -39.26
CA PRO A 23 47.46 5.89 -40.52
C PRO A 23 47.13 7.01 -41.52
N GLN A 24 48.14 7.51 -42.22
CA GLN A 24 47.97 8.62 -43.16
C GLN A 24 48.74 8.42 -44.46
N PHE A 25 48.18 8.99 -45.52
CA PHE A 25 48.78 9.13 -46.83
C PHE A 25 49.14 10.60 -47.04
N LEU A 26 50.36 10.88 -47.48
CA LEU A 26 50.86 12.23 -47.70
C LEU A 26 51.05 12.45 -49.20
N THR A 27 50.62 13.61 -49.70
CA THR A 27 50.84 14.05 -51.08
C THR A 27 51.50 15.42 -51.05
N PRO A 28 52.71 15.57 -51.64
CA PRO A 28 53.41 16.84 -51.64
C PRO A 28 52.64 17.92 -52.39
N LEU A 29 52.80 19.16 -51.93
CA LEU A 29 52.25 20.37 -52.53
C LEU A 29 53.39 21.38 -52.74
N GLY A 30 53.20 22.38 -53.60
CA GLY A 30 54.19 23.42 -53.91
C GLY A 30 53.66 24.83 -53.68
N LEU A 31 53.07 25.07 -52.52
CA LEU A 31 52.42 26.34 -52.16
C LEU A 31 53.39 27.40 -51.62
N THR A 32 54.44 26.99 -50.90
CA THR A 32 55.45 27.84 -50.24
C THR A 32 56.89 27.45 -50.59
N ILE A 33 57.12 26.23 -51.08
CA ILE A 33 58.40 25.75 -51.58
C ILE A 33 58.26 25.55 -53.10
N PRO A 34 58.84 26.43 -53.93
CA PRO A 34 58.91 26.24 -55.38
C PRO A 34 59.51 24.86 -55.69
N ASP A 35 58.93 24.14 -56.65
CA ASP A 35 59.38 22.81 -57.11
C ASP A 35 59.18 21.64 -56.10
N ALA A 36 58.55 21.85 -54.94
CA ALA A 36 58.30 20.75 -53.98
C ALA A 36 57.52 19.54 -54.55
N PRO A 37 56.52 19.69 -55.43
CA PRO A 37 55.86 18.55 -56.09
C PRO A 37 56.80 17.75 -57.01
N ASP A 38 57.88 18.37 -57.49
CA ASP A 38 58.88 17.75 -58.37
C ASP A 38 60.09 17.21 -57.58
N LEU A 39 60.14 17.44 -56.26
CA LEU A 39 61.19 16.98 -55.35
C LEU A 39 60.74 15.80 -54.49
N TYR A 40 59.45 15.70 -54.20
CA TYR A 40 58.87 14.70 -53.32
C TYR A 40 57.79 13.92 -54.04
N ARG A 41 57.69 12.62 -53.75
CA ARG A 41 56.60 11.76 -54.19
C ARG A 41 55.65 11.47 -53.02
N PRO A 42 54.40 11.07 -53.30
CA PRO A 42 53.46 10.67 -52.26
C PRO A 42 54.05 9.58 -51.36
N GLY A 43 53.70 9.64 -50.08
CA GLY A 43 54.24 8.76 -49.05
C GLY A 43 53.20 8.38 -48.01
N GLY A 44 53.66 7.75 -46.94
CA GLY A 44 52.81 7.21 -45.90
C GLY A 44 53.32 7.55 -44.51
N GLY A 45 52.46 7.40 -43.52
CA GLY A 45 52.85 7.60 -42.14
C GLY A 45 51.82 7.12 -41.14
N ILE A 46 52.14 7.27 -39.88
CA ILE A 46 51.24 7.01 -38.77
C ILE A 46 51.38 8.10 -37.72
N ARG A 47 50.25 8.54 -37.18
CA ARG A 47 50.19 9.46 -36.06
C ARG A 47 49.51 8.83 -34.87
N VAL A 48 50.01 9.12 -33.69
CA VAL A 48 49.38 8.77 -32.43
C VAL A 48 49.17 10.06 -31.65
N SER A 49 47.92 10.36 -31.32
CA SER A 49 47.56 11.57 -30.56
C SER A 49 46.89 11.20 -29.24
N GLY A 50 47.21 11.92 -28.18
CA GLY A 50 46.46 11.91 -26.92
C GLY A 50 45.86 13.30 -26.69
N MET A 51 44.53 13.41 -26.76
CA MET A 51 43.79 14.66 -26.60
C MET A 51 42.95 14.65 -25.33
N TYR A 52 43.21 15.59 -24.44
CA TYR A 52 42.41 15.86 -23.25
C TYR A 52 41.10 16.57 -23.63
N VAL A 53 39.99 16.08 -23.08
CA VAL A 53 38.64 16.63 -23.25
C VAL A 53 38.12 17.07 -21.88
N PRO A 54 38.01 18.40 -21.63
CA PRO A 54 37.49 18.91 -20.37
C PRO A 54 36.00 18.53 -20.17
N ALA A 55 35.62 18.11 -18.97
CA ALA A 55 34.25 17.70 -18.65
C ALA A 55 33.20 18.80 -18.90
N GLN A 56 33.55 20.05 -18.56
CA GLN A 56 32.68 21.23 -18.66
C GLN A 56 32.66 21.83 -20.07
N ALA A 57 33.62 21.45 -20.92
CA ALA A 57 33.78 21.97 -22.27
C ALA A 57 34.10 20.83 -23.24
N ARG A 58 33.16 19.88 -23.40
CA ARG A 58 33.33 18.70 -24.26
C ARG A 58 33.57 19.02 -25.74
N TRP A 59 33.27 20.25 -26.15
CA TRP A 59 33.57 20.78 -27.48
C TRP A 59 35.06 21.11 -27.67
N LEU A 60 35.85 21.24 -26.60
CA LEU A 60 37.27 21.59 -26.65
C LEU A 60 38.16 20.35 -26.57
N ARG A 61 39.28 20.38 -27.27
CA ARG A 61 40.32 19.33 -27.26
C ARG A 61 41.70 19.98 -27.22
N ALA A 62 42.57 19.46 -26.36
CA ALA A 62 43.96 19.91 -26.30
C ALA A 62 44.87 18.74 -25.94
N GLY A 63 46.05 18.63 -26.55
CA GLY A 63 46.93 17.50 -26.27
C GLY A 63 48.19 17.48 -27.10
N GLY A 64 48.74 16.28 -27.29
CA GLY A 64 49.96 16.07 -28.04
C GLY A 64 49.81 14.99 -29.10
N GLU A 65 50.60 15.12 -30.16
CA GLU A 65 50.68 14.14 -31.25
C GLU A 65 52.14 13.79 -31.53
N LEU A 66 52.38 12.49 -31.75
CA LEU A 66 53.62 11.98 -32.30
C LEU A 66 53.36 11.41 -33.70
N GLY A 67 54.18 11.79 -34.67
CA GLY A 67 54.09 11.33 -36.05
C GLY A 67 55.36 10.65 -36.52
N PHE A 68 55.21 9.64 -37.37
CA PHE A 68 56.28 9.06 -38.17
C PHE A 68 55.80 8.98 -39.62
N ASP A 69 56.45 9.76 -40.48
CA ASP A 69 56.13 9.85 -41.90
C ASP A 69 57.34 9.47 -42.75
N TYR A 70 57.08 8.95 -43.93
CA TYR A 70 58.08 8.81 -44.97
C TYR A 70 57.50 9.33 -46.30
N VAL A 71 58.32 10.00 -47.07
CA VAL A 71 58.02 10.39 -48.46
C VAL A 71 59.23 10.06 -49.33
N ASP A 72 58.99 9.54 -50.54
CA ASP A 72 60.06 9.28 -51.49
C ASP A 72 60.55 10.61 -52.10
N THR A 73 61.82 10.68 -52.49
CA THR A 73 62.39 11.88 -53.12
C THR A 73 62.68 11.64 -54.60
N GLU A 74 62.49 12.66 -55.43
CA GLU A 74 62.77 12.60 -56.85
C GLU A 74 64.29 12.75 -57.06
N ASN A 75 64.90 11.82 -57.81
CA ASN A 75 66.34 11.74 -58.12
C ASN A 75 67.26 10.99 -57.14
N THR A 76 66.74 10.32 -56.11
CA THR A 76 67.54 9.38 -55.29
C THR A 76 66.75 8.14 -54.89
N ASP A 77 67.44 7.03 -54.56
CA ASP A 77 66.84 5.83 -53.94
C ASP A 77 66.58 6.02 -52.42
N ALA A 78 66.74 7.25 -51.90
CA ALA A 78 66.59 7.56 -50.49
C ALA A 78 65.21 8.18 -50.18
N ALA A 79 64.53 7.62 -49.19
CA ALA A 79 63.30 8.20 -48.63
C ALA A 79 63.63 9.24 -47.56
N LEU A 80 62.80 10.28 -47.47
CA LEU A 80 62.81 11.26 -46.40
C LEU A 80 61.95 10.75 -45.25
N PHE A 81 62.57 10.34 -44.15
CA PHE A 81 61.89 9.95 -42.92
C PHE A 81 61.72 11.15 -42.00
N MET A 82 60.54 11.33 -41.42
CA MET A 82 60.18 12.49 -40.62
C MET A 82 59.48 12.05 -39.34
N MET A 83 60.10 12.36 -38.21
CA MET A 83 59.53 12.16 -36.88
C MET A 83 59.05 13.50 -36.34
N SER A 84 57.78 13.61 -35.96
CA SER A 84 57.22 14.86 -35.43
C SER A 84 56.69 14.71 -34.02
N ALA A 85 56.83 15.78 -33.24
CA ALA A 85 56.15 15.97 -31.97
C ALA A 85 55.43 17.32 -32.00
N HIS A 86 54.11 17.30 -31.88
CA HIS A 86 53.27 18.48 -31.96
C HIS A 86 52.44 18.65 -30.68
N ALA A 87 52.26 19.91 -30.28
CA ALA A 87 51.11 20.29 -29.48
C ALA A 87 49.90 20.42 -30.40
N THR A 88 48.75 19.94 -29.96
CA THR A 88 47.51 19.87 -30.74
C THR A 88 46.38 20.55 -30.00
N GLY A 89 45.53 21.25 -30.74
CA GLY A 89 44.31 21.86 -30.23
C GLY A 89 43.20 21.69 -31.26
N GLY A 90 41.98 21.46 -30.81
CA GLY A 90 40.85 21.26 -31.71
C GLY A 90 39.52 21.56 -31.04
N VAL A 91 38.49 21.68 -31.88
CA VAL A 91 37.11 21.74 -31.42
C VAL A 91 36.30 20.63 -32.06
N SER A 92 35.21 20.20 -31.40
CA SER A 92 34.36 19.11 -31.88
C SER A 92 32.92 19.58 -32.00
N PHE A 93 32.39 19.54 -33.22
CA PHE A 93 30.99 19.82 -33.53
C PHE A 93 30.25 18.50 -33.73
N THR A 94 29.33 18.17 -32.83
CA THR A 94 28.54 16.93 -32.93
C THR A 94 27.41 17.10 -33.94
N LEU A 95 27.27 16.12 -34.84
CA LEU A 95 26.27 16.06 -35.90
C LEU A 95 25.35 14.86 -35.62
N GLY A 96 24.24 15.12 -34.93
CA GLY A 96 23.37 14.06 -34.41
C GLY A 96 24.06 13.27 -33.28
N GLU A 97 23.80 11.97 -33.21
CA GLU A 97 24.32 11.09 -32.15
C GLU A 97 25.57 10.29 -32.59
N THR A 98 25.78 10.10 -33.89
CA THR A 98 26.81 9.19 -34.39
C THR A 98 28.00 9.88 -35.03
N PHE A 99 27.89 11.14 -35.45
CA PHE A 99 28.95 11.82 -36.17
C PHE A 99 29.45 13.05 -35.43
N ALA A 100 30.73 13.37 -35.57
CA ALA A 100 31.30 14.64 -35.14
C ALA A 100 32.30 15.17 -36.16
N LEU A 101 32.26 16.47 -36.43
CA LEU A 101 33.22 17.17 -37.26
C LEU A 101 34.24 17.89 -36.37
N GLN A 102 35.52 17.65 -36.62
CA GLN A 102 36.61 18.07 -35.73
C GLN A 102 37.70 18.79 -36.54
N PRO A 103 37.70 20.13 -36.58
CA PRO A 103 38.88 20.87 -37.00
C PRO A 103 39.96 20.81 -35.91
N ILE A 104 41.17 20.42 -36.30
CA ILE A 104 42.33 20.24 -35.41
C ILE A 104 43.52 20.99 -36.00
N VAL A 105 44.21 21.76 -35.18
CA VAL A 105 45.48 22.40 -35.52
C VAL A 105 46.59 21.80 -34.68
N SER A 106 47.75 21.61 -35.29
CA SER A 106 48.94 21.11 -34.63
C SER A 106 50.16 21.95 -34.98
N ALA A 107 51.06 22.13 -34.02
CA ALA A 107 52.33 22.82 -34.23
C ALA A 107 53.41 22.26 -33.30
N GLY A 108 54.65 22.23 -33.77
CA GLY A 108 55.79 21.78 -32.99
C GLY A 108 57.02 21.58 -33.82
N TYR A 109 57.74 20.50 -33.55
CA TYR A 109 59.05 20.24 -34.14
C TYR A 109 59.07 18.89 -34.86
N ALA A 110 59.70 18.86 -36.03
CA ALA A 110 59.93 17.67 -36.81
C ALA A 110 61.43 17.45 -36.99
N TYR A 111 61.88 16.22 -36.75
CA TYR A 111 63.22 15.76 -37.03
C TYR A 111 63.19 14.89 -38.28
N SER A 112 64.00 15.25 -39.27
CA SER A 112 64.01 14.64 -40.59
C SER A 112 65.34 13.96 -40.86
N LEU A 113 65.31 12.79 -41.49
CA LEU A 113 66.47 12.00 -41.89
C LEU A 113 66.36 11.68 -43.38
N TRP A 114 67.39 12.01 -44.14
CA TRP A 114 67.48 11.74 -45.56
C TRP A 114 68.94 11.51 -45.94
N ASP A 115 69.22 10.35 -46.57
CA ASP A 115 70.55 9.95 -47.03
C ASP A 115 71.69 10.17 -45.99
N GLY A 116 71.46 9.72 -44.75
CA GLY A 116 72.40 9.86 -43.63
C GLY A 116 72.54 11.28 -43.05
N ARG A 117 71.88 12.28 -43.64
CA ARG A 117 71.80 13.65 -43.12
C ARG A 117 70.57 13.80 -42.25
N SER A 118 70.66 14.66 -41.24
CA SER A 118 69.51 15.01 -40.40
C SER A 118 69.35 16.50 -40.22
N ALA A 119 68.10 16.94 -40.12
CA ALA A 119 67.74 18.32 -39.86
C ALA A 119 66.49 18.37 -38.97
N GLY A 120 66.39 19.41 -38.15
CA GLY A 120 65.20 19.69 -37.38
C GLY A 120 64.53 20.97 -37.86
N GLN A 121 63.22 20.95 -38.02
CA GLN A 121 62.46 22.13 -38.43
C GLN A 121 61.16 22.30 -37.67
N PHE A 122 60.69 23.53 -37.60
CA PHE A 122 59.33 23.82 -37.18
C PHE A 122 58.34 23.20 -38.15
N SER A 123 57.25 22.69 -37.61
CA SER A 123 56.19 22.07 -38.40
C SER A 123 54.84 22.41 -37.82
N ALA A 124 53.85 22.53 -38.70
CA ALA A 124 52.48 22.80 -38.35
C ALA A 124 51.55 22.03 -39.28
N ALA A 125 50.32 21.81 -38.83
CA ALA A 125 49.30 21.21 -39.66
C ALA A 125 47.89 21.66 -39.23
N ALA A 126 46.96 21.56 -40.18
CA ALA A 126 45.54 21.81 -39.97
C ALA A 126 44.75 20.68 -40.62
N ASP A 127 43.95 19.98 -39.81
CA ASP A 127 43.11 18.86 -40.21
C ASP A 127 41.64 19.19 -40.06
N LEU A 128 40.83 18.58 -40.92
CA LEU A 128 39.40 18.43 -40.72
C LEU A 128 39.09 16.93 -40.64
N GLN A 129 38.56 16.49 -39.50
CA GLN A 129 38.25 15.08 -39.25
C GLN A 129 36.75 14.88 -39.11
N LEU A 130 36.21 13.82 -39.71
CA LEU A 130 34.88 13.29 -39.45
C LEU A 130 35.03 12.04 -38.58
N ALA A 131 34.57 12.12 -37.34
CA ALA A 131 34.51 11.01 -36.41
C ALA A 131 33.13 10.33 -36.49
N TRP A 132 33.11 9.04 -36.77
CA TRP A 132 31.95 8.16 -36.69
C TRP A 132 32.04 7.33 -35.42
N ARG A 133 31.17 7.61 -34.45
CA ARG A 133 31.09 6.93 -33.16
C ARG A 133 30.40 5.58 -33.32
N ILE A 134 31.15 4.50 -33.09
CA ILE A 134 30.68 3.10 -33.17
C ILE A 134 30.16 2.64 -31.82
N THR A 135 30.86 3.00 -30.75
CA THR A 135 30.50 2.77 -29.35
C THR A 135 30.79 4.03 -28.54
N PRO A 136 30.31 4.15 -27.30
CA PRO A 136 30.66 5.30 -26.46
C PRO A 136 32.17 5.51 -26.30
N GLN A 137 32.98 4.44 -26.43
CA GLN A 137 34.43 4.46 -26.28
C GLN A 137 35.21 4.40 -27.60
N LEU A 138 34.60 3.99 -28.72
CA LEU A 138 35.29 3.75 -29.98
C LEU A 138 34.66 4.57 -31.12
N SER A 139 35.51 5.33 -31.81
CA SER A 139 35.15 6.01 -33.06
C SER A 139 36.09 5.62 -34.20
N VAL A 140 35.56 5.54 -35.40
CA VAL A 140 36.33 5.51 -36.65
C VAL A 140 36.45 6.95 -37.13
N VAL A 141 37.65 7.39 -37.47
CA VAL A 141 37.92 8.78 -37.89
C VAL A 141 38.48 8.79 -39.29
N ALA A 142 37.89 9.60 -40.16
CA ALA A 142 38.38 9.82 -41.51
C ALA A 142 38.54 11.32 -41.74
N GLY A 143 39.59 11.73 -42.43
CA GLY A 143 39.79 13.16 -42.66
C GLY A 143 40.92 13.47 -43.61
N GLY A 144 41.08 14.78 -43.82
CA GLY A 144 42.16 15.32 -44.61
C GLY A 144 42.65 16.63 -44.02
N GLY A 145 43.85 17.02 -44.38
CA GLY A 145 44.47 18.22 -43.86
C GLY A 145 45.66 18.68 -44.69
N TYR A 146 46.21 19.79 -44.25
CA TYR A 146 47.43 20.37 -44.77
C TYR A 146 48.52 20.29 -43.70
N THR A 147 49.72 19.89 -44.10
CA THR A 147 50.90 19.91 -43.23
C THR A 147 52.03 20.69 -43.89
N THR A 148 52.76 21.46 -43.08
CA THR A 148 53.96 22.17 -43.50
C THR A 148 55.09 21.91 -42.51
N ARG A 149 56.28 21.73 -43.07
CA ARG A 149 57.57 21.62 -42.40
C ARG A 149 58.41 22.73 -42.99
N VAL A 150 58.60 23.78 -42.21
CA VAL A 150 59.10 25.07 -42.68
C VAL A 150 60.43 24.87 -43.42
N GLY A 151 60.44 25.20 -44.72
CA GLY A 151 61.62 25.11 -45.57
C GLY A 151 62.02 23.70 -46.03
N LEU A 152 61.23 22.67 -45.73
CA LEU A 152 61.52 21.29 -46.16
C LEU A 152 60.38 20.67 -46.99
N TYR A 153 59.17 20.59 -46.44
CA TYR A 153 58.09 19.83 -47.07
C TYR A 153 56.74 20.45 -46.73
N GLU A 154 55.87 20.54 -47.71
CA GLU A 154 54.46 20.85 -47.50
C GLU A 154 53.60 19.86 -48.28
N GLY A 155 52.44 19.52 -47.75
CA GLY A 155 51.62 18.49 -48.37
C GLY A 155 50.19 18.44 -47.88
N ALA A 156 49.33 17.92 -48.73
CA ALA A 156 48.04 17.42 -48.33
C ALA A 156 48.24 16.07 -47.64
N ARG A 157 47.41 15.79 -46.64
CA ARG A 157 47.33 14.47 -46.01
C ARG A 157 45.89 13.99 -45.97
N ALA A 158 45.71 12.68 -46.13
CA ALA A 158 44.45 11.98 -45.92
C ALA A 158 44.68 10.86 -44.92
N PHE A 159 43.72 10.60 -44.03
CA PHE A 159 43.86 9.59 -42.99
C PHE A 159 42.54 8.87 -42.70
N LEU A 160 42.66 7.61 -42.29
CA LEU A 160 41.58 6.76 -41.80
C LEU A 160 42.12 5.98 -40.60
N GLY A 161 41.56 6.22 -39.43
CA GLY A 161 42.04 5.65 -38.18
C GLY A 161 40.94 5.43 -37.16
N THR A 162 41.35 5.22 -35.91
CA THR A 162 40.44 4.98 -34.80
C THR A 162 40.81 5.83 -33.60
N THR A 163 39.79 6.27 -32.87
CA THR A 163 39.91 6.98 -31.61
C THR A 163 39.27 6.16 -30.50
N PHE A 164 40.03 5.95 -29.42
CA PHE A 164 39.59 5.34 -28.18
C PHE A 164 39.46 6.41 -27.10
N ALA A 165 38.25 6.62 -26.59
CA ALA A 165 38.00 7.49 -25.45
C ALA A 165 38.32 6.74 -24.15
N LEU A 166 39.38 7.17 -23.45
CA LEU A 166 39.83 6.63 -22.17
C LEU A 166 39.48 7.59 -21.02
N GLY A 167 39.13 7.05 -19.86
CA GLY A 167 38.80 7.83 -18.65
C GLY A 167 37.33 7.74 -18.23
N THR A 168 37.00 8.34 -17.09
CA THR A 168 35.66 8.33 -16.44
C THR A 168 34.60 9.14 -17.19
N GLY A 169 34.88 9.56 -18.44
CA GLY A 169 33.97 10.27 -19.34
C GLY A 169 32.78 9.44 -19.84
N ALA A 170 32.82 8.12 -19.66
CA ALA A 170 31.61 7.31 -19.52
C ALA A 170 31.00 7.57 -18.13
N ARG A 171 30.66 8.83 -17.85
CA ARG A 171 29.79 9.17 -16.75
C ARG A 171 28.51 8.39 -17.01
N GLU A 172 28.09 7.62 -16.03
CA GLU A 172 26.71 7.18 -15.89
C GLU A 172 25.78 8.28 -16.45
N PRO A 173 25.10 8.03 -17.60
CA PRO A 173 24.48 9.09 -18.37
C PRO A 173 23.34 9.75 -17.60
N LEU A 174 22.80 9.03 -16.61
CA LEU A 174 21.76 9.49 -15.73
C LEU A 174 22.37 10.01 -14.43
N THR A 175 22.07 11.26 -14.09
CA THR A 175 22.43 11.85 -12.79
C THR A 175 21.14 12.06 -12.02
N PRO A 176 20.99 11.50 -10.81
CA PRO A 176 19.86 11.83 -9.95
C PRO A 176 19.95 13.30 -9.52
N THR A 177 18.93 14.08 -9.83
CA THR A 177 18.83 15.49 -9.42
C THR A 177 18.15 15.63 -8.06
N GLN A 178 17.18 14.77 -7.79
CA GLN A 178 16.51 14.67 -6.50
C GLN A 178 16.12 13.21 -6.24
N ILE A 179 16.45 12.70 -5.05
CA ILE A 179 15.96 11.40 -4.58
C ILE A 179 15.38 11.59 -3.20
N ARG A 180 14.09 11.26 -3.04
CA ARG A 180 13.44 11.16 -1.75
C ARG A 180 12.95 9.73 -1.59
N ILE A 181 13.43 9.04 -0.57
CA ILE A 181 12.88 7.76 -0.14
C ILE A 181 12.46 7.94 1.30
N ASP A 182 11.16 7.83 1.53
CA ASP A 182 10.55 7.99 2.84
C ASP A 182 10.83 6.74 3.69
N PRO A 183 10.86 6.86 5.03
CA PRO A 183 11.06 5.71 5.89
C PRO A 183 9.99 4.64 5.70
N VAL A 184 10.41 3.37 5.78
CA VAL A 184 9.56 2.21 5.54
C VAL A 184 9.04 1.66 6.87
N PHE A 185 7.72 1.62 7.00
CA PHE A 185 7.01 0.94 8.09
C PHE A 185 6.73 -0.51 7.71
N PRO A 186 7.30 -1.52 8.42
CA PRO A 186 7.10 -2.92 8.05
C PRO A 186 5.64 -3.37 8.05
N ILE A 187 4.80 -2.82 8.94
CA ILE A 187 3.34 -3.12 8.97
C ILE A 187 2.64 -2.74 7.66
N LEU A 188 3.19 -1.81 6.88
CA LEU A 188 2.65 -1.37 5.60
C LEU A 188 3.30 -2.05 4.40
N TYR A 189 4.06 -3.14 4.58
CA TYR A 189 4.87 -3.72 3.49
C TYR A 189 4.07 -4.09 2.23
N GLN A 190 2.80 -4.47 2.37
CA GLN A 190 1.90 -4.78 1.25
C GLN A 190 1.44 -3.53 0.49
N TYR A 191 1.32 -2.38 1.19
CA TYR A 191 0.93 -1.11 0.57
C TYR A 191 1.98 -0.67 -0.46
N TYR A 192 3.27 -0.85 -0.18
CA TYR A 192 4.35 -0.35 -1.05
C TYR A 192 4.41 -0.99 -2.45
N ASP A 193 3.66 -2.06 -2.75
CA ASP A 193 3.62 -2.62 -4.11
C ASP A 193 2.91 -1.69 -5.13
N HIS A 194 2.01 -0.85 -4.62
CA HIS A 194 1.19 0.08 -5.39
C HIS A 194 1.24 1.51 -4.85
N GLY A 195 1.43 1.65 -3.54
CA GLY A 195 1.54 2.90 -2.82
C GLY A 195 2.96 3.47 -2.87
N PRO A 196 3.14 4.72 -3.32
CA PRO A 196 4.46 5.31 -3.39
C PRO A 196 5.00 5.64 -1.99
N PHE A 197 6.31 5.48 -1.81
CA PHE A 197 7.04 5.84 -0.57
C PHE A 197 8.29 6.67 -0.88
N GLY A 198 8.25 7.40 -1.98
CA GLY A 198 9.37 8.19 -2.45
C GLY A 198 9.18 8.62 -3.89
N ALA A 199 10.06 9.51 -4.33
CA ALA A 199 10.13 9.97 -5.71
C ALA A 199 11.59 10.13 -6.12
N ILE A 200 11.87 9.83 -7.38
CA ILE A 200 13.18 10.03 -7.98
C ILE A 200 13.06 10.89 -9.24
N GLU A 201 13.86 11.96 -9.29
CA GLU A 201 14.07 12.78 -10.47
C GLU A 201 15.47 12.48 -11.04
N ILE A 202 15.51 12.17 -12.34
CA ILE A 202 16.74 11.79 -13.03
C ILE A 202 16.91 12.64 -14.29
N GLU A 203 18.11 13.20 -14.47
CA GLU A 203 18.51 13.95 -15.67
C GLU A 203 19.46 13.13 -16.55
N ASN A 204 19.20 13.05 -17.85
CA ASN A 204 20.17 12.52 -18.81
C ASN A 204 21.25 13.56 -19.14
N THR A 205 22.32 13.56 -18.34
CA THR A 205 23.54 14.36 -18.54
C THR A 205 24.50 13.75 -19.57
N GLY A 206 24.15 12.57 -20.11
CA GLY A 206 24.91 11.84 -21.12
C GLY A 206 24.97 12.54 -22.48
N ALA A 207 25.80 11.99 -23.37
CA ALA A 207 25.91 12.47 -24.75
C ALA A 207 24.81 11.91 -25.66
N ASP A 208 24.12 10.87 -25.22
CA ASP A 208 23.25 10.01 -26.02
C ASP A 208 21.80 10.09 -25.55
N THR A 209 20.85 10.00 -26.48
CA THR A 209 19.47 9.69 -26.13
C THR A 209 19.39 8.27 -25.62
N LEU A 210 18.82 8.08 -24.44
CA LEU A 210 18.59 6.76 -23.86
C LEU A 210 17.23 6.24 -24.33
N ARG A 211 17.15 4.93 -24.58
CA ARG A 211 15.92 4.24 -24.99
C ARG A 211 15.65 3.05 -24.09
N ASP A 212 14.40 2.59 -24.06
CA ASP A 212 13.98 1.43 -23.26
C ASP A 212 14.41 1.53 -21.79
N VAL A 213 14.27 2.73 -21.22
CA VAL A 213 14.77 3.03 -19.87
C VAL A 213 13.83 2.43 -18.85
N ARG A 214 14.37 1.60 -17.95
CA ARG A 214 13.63 0.91 -16.89
C ARG A 214 14.28 1.19 -15.55
N LEU A 215 13.49 1.73 -14.62
CA LEU A 215 13.92 1.97 -13.26
C LEU A 215 13.37 0.87 -12.36
N SER A 216 14.25 0.25 -11.58
CA SER A 216 13.88 -0.80 -10.63
C SER A 216 14.47 -0.51 -9.25
N PHE A 217 13.70 -0.80 -8.21
CA PHE A 217 14.10 -0.66 -6.81
C PHE A 217 14.36 -2.04 -6.19
N PHE A 218 15.40 -2.16 -5.38
CA PHE A 218 15.75 -3.41 -4.72
C PHE A 218 16.44 -3.20 -3.37
N VAL A 219 15.98 -3.91 -2.36
CA VAL A 219 16.60 -4.05 -1.03
C VAL A 219 16.87 -5.53 -0.80
N ASN A 220 18.15 -5.89 -0.70
CA ASN A 220 18.61 -7.28 -0.76
C ASN A 220 18.04 -8.16 0.37
N GLU A 221 17.89 -7.60 1.56
CA GLU A 221 17.44 -8.33 2.75
C GLU A 221 15.93 -8.63 2.71
N TYR A 222 15.15 -7.73 2.10
CA TYR A 222 13.69 -7.66 2.24
C TYR A 222 12.91 -7.82 0.92
N MET A 223 13.59 -8.09 -0.18
CA MET A 223 12.97 -8.32 -1.49
C MET A 223 13.57 -9.57 -2.13
N ASP A 224 12.73 -10.38 -2.78
CA ASP A 224 13.21 -11.57 -3.48
C ASP A 224 13.72 -11.26 -4.90
N SER A 225 13.24 -10.16 -5.50
CA SER A 225 13.69 -9.66 -6.80
C SER A 225 13.45 -8.15 -6.93
N PRO A 226 14.22 -7.43 -7.77
CA PRO A 226 13.98 -6.01 -8.05
C PRO A 226 12.56 -5.76 -8.60
N ARG A 227 11.90 -4.70 -8.09
CA ARG A 227 10.59 -4.26 -8.59
C ARG A 227 10.79 -3.08 -9.55
N THR A 228 10.38 -3.25 -10.80
CA THR A 228 10.30 -2.13 -11.75
C THR A 228 9.17 -1.21 -11.37
N PHE A 229 9.47 0.08 -11.14
CA PHE A 229 8.48 1.10 -10.79
C PHE A 229 8.21 2.11 -11.91
N ALA A 230 9.15 2.27 -12.86
CA ALA A 230 8.95 3.17 -14.01
C ALA A 230 9.58 2.66 -15.31
N ARG A 231 8.99 3.06 -16.43
CA ARG A 231 9.48 2.81 -17.78
C ARG A 231 9.34 4.06 -18.63
N PHE A 232 10.38 4.38 -19.38
CA PHE A 232 10.40 5.46 -20.35
C PHE A 232 10.91 4.94 -21.69
N ASP A 233 10.14 5.16 -22.77
CA ASP A 233 10.57 4.74 -24.11
C ASP A 233 11.83 5.48 -24.56
N ARG A 234 11.97 6.74 -24.12
CA ARG A 234 13.08 7.62 -24.48
C ARG A 234 13.34 8.67 -23.41
N ILE A 235 14.62 8.96 -23.15
CA ILE A 235 15.07 10.15 -22.42
C ILE A 235 16.14 10.86 -23.26
N ALA A 236 15.80 12.00 -23.84
CA ALA A 236 16.69 12.82 -24.64
C ALA A 236 17.80 13.42 -23.79
N ARG A 237 18.87 13.88 -24.45
CA ARG A 237 19.96 14.58 -23.79
C ARG A 237 19.46 15.85 -23.10
N GLY A 238 19.78 16.01 -21.82
CA GLY A 238 19.36 17.12 -20.96
C GLY A 238 17.89 17.04 -20.50
N GLU A 239 17.16 16.00 -20.89
CA GLU A 239 15.79 15.77 -20.43
C GLU A 239 15.80 15.24 -18.99
N ARG A 240 14.79 15.68 -18.22
CA ARG A 240 14.53 15.22 -16.86
C ARG A 240 13.24 14.41 -16.84
N VAL A 241 13.24 13.35 -16.06
CA VAL A 241 12.06 12.53 -15.80
C VAL A 241 11.91 12.29 -14.32
N GLU A 242 10.67 12.22 -13.87
CA GLU A 242 10.30 11.93 -12.49
C GLU A 242 9.48 10.64 -12.43
N ALA A 243 9.67 9.87 -11.36
CA ALA A 243 8.90 8.67 -11.10
C ALA A 243 8.71 8.44 -9.59
N ASP A 244 7.51 8.02 -9.23
CA ASP A 244 7.19 7.55 -7.88
C ASP A 244 7.79 6.17 -7.63
N VAL A 245 8.40 5.98 -6.47
CA VAL A 245 9.07 4.74 -6.09
C VAL A 245 8.09 3.81 -5.37
N VAL A 246 7.94 2.60 -5.91
CA VAL A 246 7.20 1.48 -5.30
C VAL A 246 8.11 0.26 -5.13
N ALA A 247 7.81 -0.60 -4.16
CA ALA A 247 8.62 -1.74 -3.77
C ALA A 247 7.77 -2.95 -3.38
N LEU A 248 8.21 -4.14 -3.79
CA LEU A 248 7.60 -5.40 -3.41
C LEU A 248 8.43 -6.07 -2.30
N PHE A 249 8.13 -5.73 -1.05
CA PHE A 249 8.78 -6.32 0.11
C PHE A 249 8.21 -7.72 0.43
N ASN A 250 9.06 -8.60 0.96
CA ASN A 250 8.66 -9.90 1.49
C ASN A 250 8.42 -9.82 3.01
N ASN A 251 7.81 -10.86 3.58
CA ASN A 251 7.42 -10.88 5.00
C ASN A 251 8.60 -10.82 5.98
N ARG A 252 9.86 -10.96 5.52
CA ARG A 252 11.03 -10.84 6.41
C ARG A 252 11.16 -9.44 6.97
N ILE A 253 10.63 -8.41 6.30
CA ILE A 253 10.67 -7.04 6.83
C ILE A 253 9.97 -6.91 8.19
N LEU A 254 9.03 -7.81 8.47
CA LEU A 254 8.34 -7.88 9.76
C LEU A 254 9.24 -8.41 10.90
N SER A 255 10.43 -8.95 10.62
CA SER A 255 11.37 -9.36 11.68
C SER A 255 12.12 -8.19 12.32
N VAL A 256 11.95 -6.97 11.81
CA VAL A 256 12.63 -5.77 12.32
C VAL A 256 12.00 -5.35 13.66
N THR A 257 12.67 -5.70 14.75
CA THR A 257 12.24 -5.36 16.13
C THR A 257 12.89 -4.07 16.66
N GLU A 258 13.91 -3.57 15.98
CA GLU A 258 14.55 -2.28 16.25
C GLU A 258 14.76 -1.57 14.91
N GLY A 259 14.55 -0.26 14.87
CA GLY A 259 14.72 0.49 13.61
C GLY A 259 16.16 0.38 13.09
N GLU A 260 16.30 0.17 11.79
CA GLU A 260 17.61 -0.04 11.15
C GLU A 260 17.73 0.70 9.81
N ARG A 261 18.97 0.80 9.32
CA ARG A 261 19.27 1.43 8.02
C ARG A 261 19.85 0.39 7.08
N VAL A 262 19.21 0.20 5.94
CA VAL A 262 19.65 -0.77 4.93
C VAL A 262 20.03 -0.08 3.63
N SER A 263 20.90 -0.73 2.86
CA SER A 263 21.28 -0.24 1.54
C SER A 263 20.22 -0.64 0.52
N ALA A 264 19.63 0.36 -0.14
CA ALA A 264 18.76 0.17 -1.27
C ALA A 264 19.51 0.47 -2.58
N GLN A 265 19.07 -0.18 -3.65
CA GLN A 265 19.61 -0.01 -4.98
C GLN A 265 18.49 0.41 -5.93
N VAL A 266 18.67 1.53 -6.62
CA VAL A 266 17.89 1.91 -7.78
C VAL A 266 18.70 1.57 -9.01
N THR A 267 18.29 0.53 -9.72
CA THR A 267 18.93 0.11 -10.98
C THR A 267 18.19 0.72 -12.15
N VAL A 268 18.94 1.36 -13.04
CA VAL A 268 18.45 1.91 -14.30
C VAL A 268 19.05 1.13 -15.46
N ASP A 269 18.24 0.28 -16.08
CA ASP A 269 18.58 -0.42 -17.32
C ASP A 269 18.15 0.43 -18.51
N TYR A 270 19.02 0.59 -19.50
CA TYR A 270 18.75 1.41 -20.68
C TYR A 270 19.53 0.94 -21.91
N THR A 271 19.09 1.37 -23.08
CA THR A 271 19.77 1.17 -24.36
C THR A 271 20.41 2.49 -24.81
N ALA A 272 21.74 2.50 -24.95
CA ALA A 272 22.50 3.64 -25.49
C ALA A 272 23.18 3.23 -26.80
N MET A 273 22.93 3.97 -27.88
CA MET A 273 23.38 3.64 -29.24
C MET A 273 23.11 2.17 -29.66
N GLY A 274 21.93 1.64 -29.30
CA GLY A 274 21.52 0.27 -29.64
C GLY A 274 22.20 -0.83 -28.81
N ARG A 275 22.94 -0.49 -27.75
CA ARG A 275 23.55 -1.46 -26.82
C ARG A 275 22.94 -1.34 -25.43
N PRO A 276 22.58 -2.47 -24.78
CA PRO A 276 22.10 -2.45 -23.41
C PRO A 276 23.23 -2.05 -22.46
N ALA A 277 22.88 -1.25 -21.47
CA ALA A 277 23.72 -0.83 -20.37
C ALA A 277 22.87 -0.73 -19.09
N SER A 278 23.53 -0.71 -17.95
CA SER A 278 22.88 -0.60 -16.64
C SER A 278 23.69 0.32 -15.75
N GLN A 279 23.00 1.04 -14.89
CA GLN A 279 23.55 1.95 -13.89
C GLN A 279 22.87 1.67 -12.54
N THR A 280 23.61 1.68 -11.45
CA THR A 280 23.05 1.46 -10.11
C THR A 280 23.33 2.64 -9.20
N ILE A 281 22.28 3.28 -8.73
CA ILE A 281 22.31 4.32 -7.70
C ILE A 281 22.08 3.63 -6.35
N ARG A 282 22.93 3.91 -5.37
CA ARG A 282 22.84 3.32 -4.03
C ARG A 282 22.34 4.36 -3.06
N GLU A 283 21.26 4.03 -2.36
CA GLU A 283 20.67 4.86 -1.33
C GLU A 283 20.60 4.13 0.00
N THR A 284 20.34 4.89 1.07
CA THR A 284 20.11 4.32 2.40
C THR A 284 18.65 4.52 2.77
N VAL A 285 17.95 3.43 3.10
CA VAL A 285 16.55 3.46 3.52
C VAL A 285 16.47 3.16 5.00
N GLN A 286 15.72 3.99 5.72
CA GLN A 286 15.37 3.74 7.11
C GLN A 286 14.18 2.78 7.14
N ILE A 287 14.34 1.67 7.85
CA ILE A 287 13.24 0.76 8.17
C ILE A 287 12.93 0.95 9.65
N HIS A 288 11.67 1.22 9.96
CA HIS A 288 11.22 1.37 11.33
C HIS A 288 10.96 0.01 11.99
N ASN A 289 10.70 0.03 13.30
CA ASN A 289 10.23 -1.13 14.04
C ASN A 289 8.91 -1.64 13.40
N ARG A 290 8.69 -2.96 13.38
CA ARG A 290 7.45 -3.59 12.90
C ARG A 290 6.18 -3.10 13.60
N ASN A 291 6.31 -2.62 14.83
CA ASN A 291 5.25 -2.06 15.65
C ASN A 291 5.12 -0.54 15.49
N ALA A 292 5.95 0.10 14.67
CA ALA A 292 5.93 1.56 14.53
C ALA A 292 4.95 2.02 13.44
N LEU A 293 4.33 3.17 13.67
CA LEU A 293 3.42 3.83 12.74
C LEU A 293 3.50 5.36 12.85
N THR A 294 3.02 6.06 11.83
CA THR A 294 2.70 7.50 11.87
C THR A 294 1.23 7.73 11.54
N TRP A 295 0.68 8.82 12.05
CA TRP A 295 -0.74 9.18 11.96
C TRP A 295 -1.03 10.21 10.85
N ASP A 296 -0.24 10.20 9.77
CA ASP A 296 -0.52 10.97 8.54
C ASP A 296 -1.73 10.42 7.75
N ASP A 297 -2.14 9.19 8.05
CA ASP A 297 -3.40 8.60 7.62
C ASP A 297 -3.89 7.61 8.68
N ASP A 298 -4.94 7.99 9.42
CA ASP A 298 -5.51 7.22 10.53
C ASP A 298 -5.96 5.81 10.14
N ARG A 299 -6.26 5.59 8.85
CA ARG A 299 -6.68 4.28 8.33
C ARG A 299 -5.57 3.24 8.45
N LYS A 300 -4.31 3.65 8.59
CA LYS A 300 -3.17 2.75 8.75
C LYS A 300 -3.28 1.84 9.98
N ALA A 301 -3.98 2.26 11.04
CA ALA A 301 -4.25 1.44 12.21
C ALA A 301 -4.97 0.11 11.86
N ALA A 302 -5.79 0.11 10.80
CA ALA A 302 -6.47 -1.09 10.33
C ALA A 302 -5.52 -2.21 9.88
N ALA A 303 -4.27 -1.88 9.50
CA ALA A 303 -3.26 -2.88 9.13
C ALA A 303 -2.93 -3.85 10.29
N PHE A 304 -3.11 -3.42 11.55
CA PHE A 304 -2.91 -4.25 12.74
C PHE A 304 -4.11 -5.15 13.07
N VAL A 305 -5.30 -4.88 12.50
CA VAL A 305 -6.53 -5.63 12.80
C VAL A 305 -6.46 -7.01 12.14
N THR A 306 -6.00 -8.01 12.90
CA THR A 306 -5.68 -9.36 12.42
C THR A 306 -6.74 -10.39 12.80
N ALA A 307 -7.92 -10.30 12.18
CA ALA A 307 -9.08 -11.16 12.47
C ALA A 307 -8.85 -12.67 12.26
N ARG A 308 -7.84 -13.05 11.47
CA ARG A 308 -7.51 -14.46 11.16
C ARG A 308 -6.38 -15.03 12.01
N ASP A 309 -5.85 -14.25 12.95
CA ASP A 309 -4.83 -14.72 13.88
C ASP A 309 -5.37 -15.86 14.77
N PRO A 310 -4.65 -16.99 14.93
CA PRO A 310 -5.12 -18.12 15.75
C PRO A 310 -5.42 -17.78 17.21
N ASN A 311 -4.66 -16.87 17.83
CA ASN A 311 -4.87 -16.44 19.22
C ASN A 311 -6.13 -15.59 19.32
N ILE A 312 -6.38 -14.71 18.35
CA ILE A 312 -7.59 -13.89 18.27
C ILE A 312 -8.83 -14.77 18.06
N LEU A 313 -8.80 -15.67 17.08
CA LEU A 313 -9.89 -16.60 16.81
C LEU A 313 -10.20 -17.47 18.03
N ARG A 314 -9.16 -17.98 18.72
CA ARG A 314 -9.33 -18.83 19.90
C ARG A 314 -9.93 -18.07 21.08
N TYR A 315 -9.45 -16.85 21.33
CA TYR A 315 -9.98 -15.98 22.38
C TYR A 315 -11.44 -15.64 22.10
N ALA A 316 -11.73 -15.12 20.90
CA ALA A 316 -13.07 -14.67 20.54
C ALA A 316 -14.10 -15.81 20.57
N ARG A 317 -13.77 -16.98 19.99
CA ARG A 317 -14.68 -18.15 19.99
C ARG A 317 -14.92 -18.70 21.39
N ASN A 318 -13.91 -18.69 22.27
CA ASN A 318 -14.11 -19.09 23.66
C ASN A 318 -15.11 -18.17 24.37
N THR A 319 -15.00 -16.86 24.13
CA THR A 319 -15.91 -15.84 24.68
C THR A 319 -17.31 -15.92 24.09
N VAL A 320 -17.46 -16.06 22.77
CA VAL A 320 -18.77 -16.16 22.12
C VAL A 320 -19.54 -17.41 22.56
N GLY A 321 -18.85 -18.53 22.82
CA GLY A 321 -19.48 -19.72 23.40
C GLY A 321 -20.16 -19.46 24.76
N VAL A 322 -19.74 -18.44 25.51
CA VAL A 322 -20.42 -18.03 26.76
C VAL A 322 -21.74 -17.29 26.48
N VAL A 323 -21.83 -16.55 25.38
CA VAL A 323 -23.06 -15.85 24.97
C VAL A 323 -24.15 -16.87 24.64
N GLU A 324 -23.79 -17.94 23.94
CA GLU A 324 -24.72 -19.04 23.58
C GLU A 324 -25.27 -19.80 24.81
N GLU A 325 -24.48 -19.89 25.88
CA GLU A 325 -24.87 -20.52 27.15
C GLU A 325 -25.79 -19.62 28.00
N SER A 326 -25.88 -18.31 27.72
CA SER A 326 -26.67 -17.40 28.53
C SER A 326 -28.18 -17.63 28.33
N PRO A 327 -28.97 -17.71 29.42
CA PRO A 327 -30.43 -17.79 29.31
C PRO A 327 -31.06 -16.49 28.83
N LEU A 328 -30.32 -15.37 28.88
CA LEU A 328 -30.74 -14.06 28.42
C LEU A 328 -30.34 -13.87 26.97
N ARG A 329 -31.28 -14.09 26.05
CA ARG A 329 -31.08 -13.77 24.63
C ARG A 329 -31.42 -12.30 24.40
N ALA A 330 -30.41 -11.42 24.35
CA ALA A 330 -30.65 -10.02 24.01
C ALA A 330 -31.01 -9.84 22.52
N ILE A 331 -31.57 -8.67 22.21
CA ILE A 331 -32.28 -8.34 20.96
C ILE A 331 -31.38 -8.40 19.72
N ASN A 332 -30.10 -8.06 19.90
CA ASN A 332 -29.14 -7.94 18.81
C ASN A 332 -27.89 -8.77 19.11
N THR A 333 -27.53 -9.65 18.19
CA THR A 333 -26.40 -10.57 18.32
C THR A 333 -25.07 -9.83 18.36
N ASN A 334 -24.89 -8.80 17.52
CA ASN A 334 -23.65 -8.03 17.48
C ASN A 334 -23.42 -7.31 18.81
N PHE A 335 -24.47 -6.73 19.40
CA PHE A 335 -24.43 -6.09 20.72
C PHE A 335 -24.03 -7.07 21.83
N THR A 336 -24.59 -8.29 21.85
CA THR A 336 -24.27 -9.27 22.90
C THR A 336 -22.86 -9.81 22.77
N VAL A 337 -22.43 -10.11 21.55
CA VAL A 337 -21.05 -10.54 21.25
C VAL A 337 -20.06 -9.45 21.64
N ALA A 338 -20.32 -8.20 21.23
CA ALA A 338 -19.48 -7.06 21.56
C ALA A 338 -19.37 -6.81 23.07
N MET A 339 -20.50 -6.90 23.79
CA MET A 339 -20.52 -6.79 25.25
C MET A 339 -19.71 -7.92 25.90
N ALA A 340 -19.88 -9.16 25.46
CA ALA A 340 -19.14 -10.29 26.04
C ALA A 340 -17.63 -10.18 25.80
N LEU A 341 -17.20 -9.77 24.60
CA LEU A 341 -15.81 -9.51 24.27
C LEU A 341 -15.24 -8.37 25.13
N PHE A 342 -15.98 -7.29 25.32
CA PHE A 342 -15.53 -6.18 26.17
C PHE A 342 -15.41 -6.59 27.63
N GLU A 343 -16.44 -7.24 28.20
CA GLU A 343 -16.40 -7.70 29.60
C GLU A 343 -15.33 -8.78 29.81
N SER A 344 -14.98 -9.54 28.76
CA SER A 344 -13.88 -10.51 28.83
C SER A 344 -12.53 -9.86 29.12
N PHE A 345 -12.30 -8.60 28.73
CA PHE A 345 -11.07 -7.87 29.04
C PHE A 345 -10.86 -7.77 30.56
N GLY A 346 -11.89 -7.34 31.29
CA GLY A 346 -11.83 -7.23 32.75
C GLY A 346 -11.65 -8.58 33.45
N THR A 347 -12.32 -9.64 32.96
CA THR A 347 -12.19 -10.99 33.56
C THR A 347 -10.86 -11.67 33.24
N PHE A 348 -10.27 -11.37 32.08
CA PHE A 348 -8.96 -11.86 31.67
C PHE A 348 -7.81 -11.08 32.32
N GLY A 349 -8.08 -9.85 32.76
CA GLY A 349 -7.13 -8.98 33.44
C GLY A 349 -6.40 -8.00 32.53
N ILE A 350 -6.98 -7.67 31.37
CA ILE A 350 -6.44 -6.63 30.48
C ILE A 350 -6.60 -5.27 31.15
N THR A 351 -5.53 -4.46 31.13
CA THR A 351 -5.49 -3.15 31.78
C THR A 351 -5.10 -2.04 30.81
N TYR A 352 -5.83 -0.93 30.84
CA TYR A 352 -5.41 0.29 30.16
C TYR A 352 -4.18 0.89 30.84
N VAL A 353 -3.13 1.12 30.07
CA VAL A 353 -1.88 1.75 30.50
C VAL A 353 -1.55 2.83 29.49
N VAL A 354 -1.48 4.09 29.94
CA VAL A 354 -1.03 5.19 29.08
C VAL A 354 0.46 5.02 28.81
N ASP A 355 0.89 5.02 27.55
CA ASP A 355 2.30 5.06 27.22
C ASP A 355 2.89 6.45 27.60
N PRO A 356 3.87 6.53 28.53
CA PRO A 356 4.50 7.79 28.90
C PRO A 356 5.47 8.36 27.84
N GLN A 357 5.85 7.58 26.82
CA GLN A 357 6.72 7.96 25.70
C GLN A 357 5.93 8.30 24.42
N SER A 358 4.73 7.72 24.23
CA SER A 358 3.89 7.91 23.05
C SER A 358 2.39 8.08 23.37
N PRO A 359 1.96 9.09 24.15
CA PRO A 359 0.53 9.32 24.30
C PRO A 359 -0.06 9.71 22.94
N TYR A 360 -1.02 8.94 22.41
CA TYR A 360 -1.77 9.30 21.21
C TYR A 360 -2.25 10.77 21.26
N GLU A 361 -2.64 11.26 22.45
CA GLU A 361 -2.98 12.67 22.75
C GLU A 361 -1.96 13.70 22.23
N GLN A 362 -0.67 13.36 22.25
CA GLN A 362 0.43 14.24 21.84
C GLN A 362 0.90 13.94 20.41
N LEU A 363 0.91 12.66 20.00
CA LEU A 363 1.42 12.25 18.69
C LEU A 363 0.42 12.47 17.56
N SER A 364 -0.88 12.28 17.77
CA SER A 364 -1.90 12.56 16.74
C SER A 364 -2.00 14.05 16.35
N GLN A 365 -1.45 14.96 17.17
CA GLN A 365 -1.34 16.38 16.83
C GLN A 365 -0.14 16.67 15.91
N ASP A 366 0.83 15.75 15.82
CA ASP A 366 1.97 15.78 14.92
C ASP A 366 1.94 14.54 14.02
N ALA A 367 1.35 14.68 12.84
CA ALA A 367 1.17 13.59 11.86
C ALA A 367 2.45 12.79 11.54
N PHE A 368 3.64 13.33 11.82
CA PHE A 368 4.93 12.70 11.56
C PHE A 368 5.60 12.10 12.80
N ALA A 369 4.97 12.21 13.96
CA ALA A 369 5.51 11.64 15.19
C ALA A 369 5.31 10.11 15.20
N LEU A 370 6.36 9.40 15.63
CA LEU A 370 6.41 7.95 15.59
C LEU A 370 5.67 7.38 16.80
N ASP A 371 4.69 6.53 16.54
CA ASP A 371 3.94 5.79 17.56
C ASP A 371 4.34 4.30 17.59
N PHE A 372 4.16 3.64 18.73
CA PHE A 372 4.41 2.22 18.91
C PHE A 372 3.10 1.50 19.23
N ILE A 373 2.63 0.70 18.27
CA ILE A 373 1.34 0.01 18.32
C ILE A 373 1.58 -1.49 18.43
N GLN A 374 0.96 -2.14 19.42
CA GLN A 374 0.99 -3.57 19.62
C GLN A 374 0.09 -4.31 18.63
N PHE A 375 0.55 -5.48 18.18
CA PHE A 375 -0.35 -6.42 17.52
C PHE A 375 -1.38 -6.95 18.52
N PRO A 376 -2.61 -7.29 18.08
CA PRO A 376 -3.64 -7.87 18.96
C PRO A 376 -3.16 -9.06 19.80
N SER A 377 -2.31 -9.93 19.23
CA SER A 377 -1.73 -11.07 19.94
C SER A 377 -0.82 -10.65 21.10
N GLN A 378 -0.04 -9.57 20.93
CA GLN A 378 0.84 -9.01 21.95
C GLN A 378 0.03 -8.38 23.07
N THR A 379 -1.02 -7.62 22.75
CA THR A 379 -1.92 -7.03 23.76
C THR A 379 -2.58 -8.10 24.63
N LEU A 380 -2.97 -9.25 24.05
CA LEU A 380 -3.47 -10.39 24.81
C LEU A 380 -2.39 -11.06 25.68
N GLU A 381 -1.16 -11.15 25.19
CA GLU A 381 -0.05 -11.74 25.93
C GLU A 381 0.38 -10.86 27.11
N TYR A 382 0.57 -9.56 26.88
CA TYR A 382 0.99 -8.59 27.89
C TYR A 382 -0.15 -8.22 28.85
N ARG A 383 -1.41 -8.39 28.42
CA ARG A 383 -2.62 -7.99 29.15
C ARG A 383 -2.62 -6.50 29.50
N ALA A 384 -2.01 -5.68 28.66
CA ALA A 384 -1.98 -4.25 28.80
C ALA A 384 -1.80 -3.57 27.43
N GLY A 385 -2.37 -2.39 27.30
CA GLY A 385 -2.26 -1.54 26.11
C GLY A 385 -2.86 -0.16 26.37
N ASP A 386 -2.59 0.78 25.50
CA ASP A 386 -3.18 2.11 25.46
C ASP A 386 -4.46 2.14 24.60
N CYS A 387 -4.89 3.32 24.13
CA CYS A 387 -6.17 3.48 23.43
C CYS A 387 -6.19 2.77 22.07
N ASP A 388 -5.13 2.89 21.30
CA ASP A 388 -4.97 2.30 19.97
C ASP A 388 -4.74 0.79 20.07
N ASP A 389 -3.86 0.33 20.97
CA ASP A 389 -3.66 -1.10 21.22
C ASP A 389 -4.98 -1.83 21.52
N LEU A 390 -5.76 -1.25 22.43
CA LEU A 390 -7.02 -1.84 22.88
C LEU A 390 -8.11 -1.74 21.80
N ALA A 391 -8.18 -0.62 21.06
CA ALA A 391 -9.12 -0.47 19.95
C ALA A 391 -8.83 -1.48 18.84
N ILE A 392 -7.55 -1.67 18.49
CA ILE A 392 -7.08 -2.66 17.51
C ILE A 392 -7.41 -4.08 17.97
N LEU A 393 -7.13 -4.42 19.23
CA LEU A 393 -7.48 -5.73 19.79
C LEU A 393 -9.00 -5.97 19.74
N TYR A 394 -9.80 -5.00 20.17
CA TYR A 394 -11.26 -5.14 20.20
C TYR A 394 -11.85 -5.30 18.80
N ASN A 395 -11.39 -4.48 17.85
CA ASN A 395 -11.79 -4.59 16.45
C ASN A 395 -11.38 -5.95 15.85
N ALA A 396 -10.16 -6.43 16.13
CA ALA A 396 -9.69 -7.72 15.63
C ALA A 396 -10.54 -8.89 16.17
N LEU A 397 -10.95 -8.83 17.44
CA LEU A 397 -11.80 -9.83 18.07
C LEU A 397 -13.20 -9.85 17.46
N LEU A 398 -13.81 -8.69 17.25
CA LEU A 398 -15.13 -8.55 16.61
C LEU A 398 -15.12 -9.03 15.16
N GLU A 399 -14.15 -8.57 14.36
CA GLU A 399 -13.98 -9.00 12.97
C GLU A 399 -13.75 -10.52 12.87
N SER A 400 -13.06 -11.14 13.84
CA SER A 400 -12.82 -12.58 13.86
C SER A 400 -14.08 -13.44 14.02
N VAL A 401 -15.16 -12.83 14.53
CA VAL A 401 -16.48 -13.47 14.72
C VAL A 401 -17.55 -12.89 13.77
N GLY A 402 -17.14 -12.09 12.78
CA GLY A 402 -18.01 -11.60 11.71
C GLY A 402 -18.80 -10.33 12.06
N VAL A 403 -18.43 -9.61 13.12
CA VAL A 403 -19.01 -8.29 13.41
C VAL A 403 -18.13 -7.22 12.75
N GLU A 404 -18.69 -6.46 11.83
CA GLU A 404 -17.97 -5.38 11.13
C GLU A 404 -17.60 -4.25 12.08
N THR A 405 -16.37 -3.73 11.94
CA THR A 405 -15.85 -2.68 12.82
C THR A 405 -15.40 -1.43 12.11
N ALA A 406 -15.22 -0.38 12.90
CA ALA A 406 -14.65 0.89 12.48
C ALA A 406 -13.76 1.44 13.61
N PHE A 407 -12.82 2.31 13.23
CA PHE A 407 -12.16 3.21 14.16
C PHE A 407 -12.89 4.54 14.16
N ILE A 408 -12.99 5.16 15.33
CA ILE A 408 -13.35 6.56 15.47
C ILE A 408 -12.11 7.30 15.94
N THR A 409 -11.72 8.33 15.21
CA THR A 409 -10.60 9.20 15.56
C THR A 409 -11.09 10.62 15.83
N THR A 410 -10.46 11.22 16.82
CA THR A 410 -10.61 12.62 17.20
C THR A 410 -9.22 13.15 17.56
N PRO A 411 -8.96 14.47 17.56
CA PRO A 411 -7.66 15.00 17.97
C PRO A 411 -7.27 14.47 19.34
N GLY A 412 -6.22 13.67 19.40
CA GLY A 412 -5.74 13.10 20.65
C GLY A 412 -6.49 11.90 21.21
N HIS A 413 -7.49 11.33 20.51
CA HIS A 413 -8.06 10.06 20.91
C HIS A 413 -8.53 9.15 19.77
N ILE A 414 -8.38 7.83 19.93
CA ILE A 414 -8.86 6.78 19.02
C ILE A 414 -9.61 5.70 19.80
N TYR A 415 -10.74 5.25 19.27
CA TYR A 415 -11.54 4.19 19.89
C TYR A 415 -12.33 3.40 18.83
N ALA A 416 -13.05 2.37 19.29
CA ALA A 416 -13.71 1.42 18.41
C ALA A 416 -15.20 1.74 18.19
N ALA A 417 -15.71 1.32 17.06
CA ALA A 417 -17.14 1.17 16.81
C ALA A 417 -17.44 -0.12 16.06
N PHE A 418 -18.66 -0.63 16.19
CA PHE A 418 -19.07 -1.83 15.49
C PHE A 418 -20.49 -1.71 14.93
N ASN A 419 -20.73 -2.39 13.81
CA ASN A 419 -22.00 -2.39 13.12
C ASN A 419 -23.01 -3.24 13.91
N LEU A 420 -24.18 -2.68 14.21
CA LEU A 420 -25.26 -3.42 14.85
C LEU A 420 -26.03 -4.30 13.87
N ASP A 421 -25.80 -4.17 12.55
CA ASP A 421 -26.60 -4.82 11.51
C ASP A 421 -28.09 -4.50 11.66
N MET A 422 -28.38 -3.21 11.84
CA MET A 422 -29.73 -2.69 12.05
C MET A 422 -29.97 -1.45 11.21
N TRP A 423 -31.20 -1.33 10.71
CA TRP A 423 -31.69 -0.08 10.16
C TRP A 423 -31.93 0.95 11.27
N PRO A 424 -31.81 2.27 10.99
CA PRO A 424 -32.02 3.31 11.99
C PRO A 424 -33.37 3.21 12.72
N GLU A 425 -34.46 2.91 12.01
CA GLU A 425 -35.80 2.77 12.62
C GLU A 425 -35.88 1.59 13.61
N ASP A 426 -35.23 0.47 13.28
CA ASP A 426 -35.20 -0.72 14.13
C ASP A 426 -34.32 -0.52 15.36
N ALA A 427 -33.21 0.20 15.19
CA ALA A 427 -32.32 0.59 16.28
C ALA A 427 -33.01 1.55 17.24
N GLU A 428 -33.73 2.56 16.74
CA GLU A 428 -34.46 3.50 17.58
C GLU A 428 -35.54 2.80 18.42
N ARG A 429 -36.25 1.82 17.85
CA ARG A 429 -37.24 1.02 18.60
C ARG A 429 -36.60 0.20 19.71
N THR A 430 -35.45 -0.41 19.40
CA THR A 430 -34.69 -1.32 20.28
C THR A 430 -34.00 -0.57 21.41
N PHE A 431 -33.19 0.43 21.11
CA PHE A 431 -32.38 1.19 22.08
C PHE A 431 -33.11 2.42 22.63
N GLY A 432 -34.24 2.78 22.03
CA GLY A 432 -35.15 3.83 22.47
C GLY A 432 -34.82 5.24 21.99
N SER A 433 -33.59 5.47 21.55
CA SER A 433 -33.15 6.68 20.85
C SER A 433 -31.91 6.32 20.01
N LEU A 434 -31.68 7.11 18.96
CA LEU A 434 -30.42 7.08 18.19
C LEU A 434 -29.33 7.98 18.79
N ASP A 435 -29.63 8.74 19.86
CA ASP A 435 -28.71 9.73 20.45
C ASP A 435 -27.37 9.15 20.91
N ASN A 436 -27.35 7.87 21.27
CA ASN A 436 -26.12 7.17 21.68
C ASN A 436 -25.55 6.27 20.58
N LEU A 437 -26.04 6.37 19.35
CA LEU A 437 -25.62 5.55 18.21
C LEU A 437 -25.08 6.46 17.11
N ILE A 438 -24.40 5.86 16.15
CA ILE A 438 -23.86 6.56 14.97
C ILE A 438 -24.60 6.01 13.75
N VAL A 439 -25.24 6.89 13.00
CA VAL A 439 -25.83 6.54 11.70
C VAL A 439 -24.84 6.96 10.62
N TYR A 440 -24.30 5.99 9.89
CA TYR A 440 -23.31 6.19 8.85
C TYR A 440 -23.58 5.24 7.69
N ASP A 441 -23.68 5.79 6.47
CA ASP A 441 -24.01 5.04 5.24
C ASP A 441 -25.22 4.08 5.39
N ASP A 442 -26.34 4.59 5.91
CA ASP A 442 -27.59 3.86 6.18
C ASP A 442 -27.49 2.68 7.18
N ALA A 443 -26.31 2.47 7.78
CA ALA A 443 -26.07 1.49 8.84
C ALA A 443 -25.95 2.16 10.21
N VAL A 444 -26.25 1.39 11.26
CA VAL A 444 -26.18 1.85 12.65
C VAL A 444 -24.97 1.24 13.35
N TRP A 445 -24.10 2.10 13.85
CA TRP A 445 -22.87 1.76 14.53
C TRP A 445 -22.94 2.12 16.02
N LEU A 446 -22.34 1.29 16.85
CA LEU A 446 -22.24 1.51 18.29
C LEU A 446 -20.79 1.88 18.66
N PRO A 447 -20.54 3.12 19.15
CA PRO A 447 -19.21 3.54 19.60
C PRO A 447 -18.89 2.97 20.98
N VAL A 448 -17.64 2.58 21.21
CA VAL A 448 -17.17 2.02 22.48
C VAL A 448 -15.87 2.71 22.89
N GLU A 449 -15.93 3.48 23.98
CA GLU A 449 -14.73 4.02 24.65
C GLU A 449 -13.93 2.87 25.27
N ILE A 450 -12.93 2.37 24.54
CA ILE A 450 -12.26 1.13 24.88
C ILE A 450 -11.43 1.22 26.17
N THR A 451 -11.05 2.43 26.58
CA THR A 451 -10.28 2.65 27.83
C THR A 451 -11.12 2.46 29.09
N ALA A 452 -12.46 2.49 28.98
CA ALA A 452 -13.40 2.39 30.10
C ALA A 452 -13.66 0.94 30.59
N ILE A 453 -12.65 0.07 30.51
CA ILE A 453 -12.74 -1.37 30.87
C ILE A 453 -13.30 -1.57 32.28
N ARG A 454 -12.86 -0.78 33.26
CA ARG A 454 -13.27 -0.95 34.67
C ARG A 454 -14.72 -0.54 34.92
N GLN A 455 -15.26 0.35 34.09
CA GLN A 455 -16.61 0.89 34.21
C GLN A 455 -17.67 -0.02 33.57
N GLY A 456 -17.23 -0.98 32.73
CA GLY A 456 -18.09 -1.93 32.02
C GLY A 456 -18.65 -1.39 30.70
N PHE A 457 -19.15 -2.30 29.88
CA PHE A 457 -19.48 -2.05 28.48
C PHE A 457 -20.51 -0.93 28.27
N VAL A 458 -21.60 -0.89 29.06
CA VAL A 458 -22.64 0.14 28.91
C VAL A 458 -22.08 1.54 29.15
N THR A 459 -21.22 1.68 30.17
CA THR A 459 -20.57 2.97 30.45
C THR A 459 -19.59 3.33 29.33
N ALA A 460 -18.81 2.37 28.83
CA ALA A 460 -17.91 2.58 27.69
C ALA A 460 -18.67 3.04 26.44
N TRP A 461 -19.84 2.46 26.18
CA TRP A 461 -20.72 2.89 25.10
C TRP A 461 -21.24 4.31 25.29
N GLU A 462 -21.80 4.64 26.46
CA GLU A 462 -22.30 5.98 26.75
C GLU A 462 -21.21 7.06 26.64
N LEU A 463 -19.99 6.73 27.07
CA LEU A 463 -18.82 7.61 26.96
C LEU A 463 -18.42 7.83 25.49
N GLY A 464 -18.26 6.75 24.72
CA GLY A 464 -17.92 6.83 23.29
C GLY A 464 -18.96 7.59 22.49
N ALA A 465 -20.25 7.37 22.77
CA ALA A 465 -21.33 8.09 22.13
C ALA A 465 -21.36 9.59 22.47
N ARG A 466 -20.99 9.96 23.70
CA ARG A 466 -20.83 11.36 24.08
C ARG A 466 -19.66 12.00 23.33
N GLN A 467 -18.49 11.35 23.33
CA GLN A 467 -17.29 11.84 22.63
C GLN A 467 -17.55 12.02 21.13
N TRP A 468 -18.20 11.05 20.48
CA TRP A 468 -18.58 11.15 19.08
C TRP A 468 -19.45 12.37 18.80
N ARG A 469 -20.49 12.61 19.62
CA ARG A 469 -21.36 13.78 19.45
C ARG A 469 -20.62 15.10 19.63
N GLU A 470 -19.73 15.16 20.62
CA GLU A 470 -18.92 16.35 20.89
C GLU A 470 -17.97 16.65 19.72
N ALA A 471 -17.24 15.66 19.22
CA ALA A 471 -16.34 15.80 18.07
C ALA A 471 -17.07 16.01 16.74
N SER A 472 -18.19 15.35 16.52
CA SER A 472 -19.01 15.56 15.30
C SER A 472 -19.59 16.98 15.25
N ALA A 473 -19.90 17.57 16.40
CA ALA A 473 -20.42 18.94 16.46
C ALA A 473 -19.36 19.99 16.08
N THR A 474 -18.08 19.70 16.28
CA THR A 474 -16.97 20.59 15.89
C THR A 474 -16.38 20.24 14.52
N GLY A 475 -16.71 19.08 13.95
CA GLY A 475 -16.16 18.59 12.69
C GLY A 475 -14.80 17.89 12.85
N ASP A 476 -14.42 17.56 14.08
CA ASP A 476 -13.13 16.94 14.41
C ASP A 476 -13.21 15.41 14.54
N GLY A 477 -14.40 14.82 14.41
CA GLY A 477 -14.62 13.38 14.52
C GLY A 477 -14.68 12.70 13.16
N GLU A 478 -13.82 11.72 12.94
CA GLU A 478 -13.81 10.88 11.74
C GLU A 478 -14.13 9.43 12.10
N ILE A 479 -14.80 8.73 11.18
CA ILE A 479 -15.08 7.29 11.27
C ILE A 479 -14.44 6.58 10.09
N HIS A 480 -13.64 5.55 10.37
CA HIS A 480 -12.90 4.78 9.39
C HIS A 480 -13.35 3.32 9.43
N LEU A 481 -14.16 2.90 8.46
CA LEU A 481 -14.61 1.51 8.36
C LEU A 481 -13.41 0.58 8.11
N THR A 482 -13.26 -0.47 8.92
CA THR A 482 -12.10 -1.37 8.88
C THR A 482 -11.94 -2.01 7.50
N HIS A 483 -13.02 -2.45 6.87
CA HIS A 483 -12.95 -3.08 5.54
C HIS A 483 -12.60 -2.10 4.43
N GLN A 484 -12.99 -0.82 4.54
CA GLN A 484 -12.57 0.20 3.57
C GLN A 484 -11.08 0.53 3.76
N ALA A 485 -10.63 0.65 5.01
CA ALA A 485 -9.22 0.85 5.33
C ALA A 485 -8.35 -0.30 4.82
N TRP A 486 -8.80 -1.56 4.94
CA TRP A 486 -8.09 -2.73 4.40
C TRP A 486 -7.91 -2.75 2.88
N GLN A 487 -8.73 -2.02 2.12
CA GLN A 487 -8.53 -1.88 0.67
C GLN A 487 -7.26 -1.08 0.34
N VAL A 488 -6.84 -0.20 1.26
CA VAL A 488 -5.64 0.63 1.13
C VAL A 488 -4.48 0.04 1.92
N TYR A 489 -4.74 -0.38 3.17
CA TYR A 489 -3.77 -0.94 4.12
C TYR A 489 -4.19 -2.34 4.55
N PRO A 490 -3.86 -3.39 3.77
CA PRO A 490 -4.25 -4.76 4.08
C PRO A 490 -3.75 -5.21 5.46
N PRO A 491 -4.50 -6.08 6.16
CA PRO A 491 -4.11 -6.56 7.47
C PRO A 491 -2.84 -7.41 7.38
N VAL A 492 -1.94 -7.22 8.34
CA VAL A 492 -0.65 -7.92 8.41
C VAL A 492 -0.60 -8.78 9.65
N ALA A 493 -0.51 -10.09 9.45
CA ALA A 493 -0.38 -11.05 10.55
C ALA A 493 0.90 -10.80 11.37
N SER A 494 0.80 -10.96 12.70
CA SER A 494 1.96 -10.81 13.57
C SER A 494 3.06 -11.83 13.20
N PRO A 495 4.29 -11.37 12.90
CA PRO A 495 5.42 -12.23 12.60
C PRO A 495 5.91 -12.98 13.86
N GLY A 496 5.58 -14.26 13.97
CA GLY A 496 6.38 -15.21 14.74
C GLY A 496 5.98 -15.49 16.19
N ASP A 497 4.76 -15.20 16.64
CA ASP A 497 4.28 -15.65 17.95
C ASP A 497 3.42 -16.91 17.83
N GLY A 498 4.00 -17.97 17.23
CA GLY A 498 3.39 -19.31 17.17
C GLY A 498 3.13 -19.96 18.54
N LEU A 499 3.34 -19.22 19.63
CA LEU A 499 2.88 -19.56 20.96
C LEU A 499 1.38 -19.32 21.04
N MET A 500 0.64 -20.42 21.07
CA MET A 500 -0.77 -20.41 21.38
C MET A 500 -0.96 -19.79 22.77
N LEU A 501 -1.90 -18.85 22.88
CA LEU A 501 -2.22 -18.16 24.14
C LEU A 501 -2.40 -19.18 25.28
N ALA A 502 -1.55 -19.11 26.29
CA ALA A 502 -1.48 -20.15 27.31
C ALA A 502 -2.77 -20.23 28.17
N THR A 503 -3.46 -19.11 28.31
CA THR A 503 -4.63 -18.95 29.19
C THR A 503 -5.75 -18.25 28.45
N LEU A 504 -6.99 -18.58 28.79
CA LEU A 504 -8.19 -17.94 28.25
C LEU A 504 -9.01 -17.34 29.40
N PRO A 505 -9.97 -16.46 29.11
CA PRO A 505 -10.92 -15.97 30.12
C PRO A 505 -11.62 -17.15 30.81
N ASP A 506 -11.76 -17.03 32.14
CA ASP A 506 -12.53 -17.99 32.94
C ASP A 506 -14.00 -17.94 32.52
N ARG A 507 -14.52 -19.04 31.98
CA ARG A 507 -15.86 -19.11 31.37
C ARG A 507 -16.96 -18.83 32.39
N ASP A 508 -16.89 -19.42 33.58
CA ASP A 508 -17.93 -19.29 34.60
C ASP A 508 -17.99 -17.86 35.14
N ARG A 509 -16.83 -17.27 35.42
CA ARG A 509 -16.73 -15.87 35.86
C ARG A 509 -17.21 -14.90 34.78
N LEU A 510 -16.85 -15.17 33.52
CA LEU A 510 -17.31 -14.37 32.38
C LEU A 510 -18.82 -14.48 32.20
N LEU A 511 -19.40 -15.69 32.23
CA LEU A 511 -20.84 -15.92 32.11
C LEU A 511 -21.62 -15.18 33.20
N ALA A 512 -21.16 -15.27 34.45
CA ALA A 512 -21.78 -14.57 35.57
C ALA A 512 -21.70 -13.05 35.41
N THR A 513 -20.55 -12.53 35.00
CA THR A 513 -20.35 -11.08 34.78
C THR A 513 -21.22 -10.58 33.64
N TYR A 514 -21.11 -11.20 32.47
CA TYR A 514 -21.90 -10.88 31.28
C TYR A 514 -23.40 -10.92 31.55
N SER A 515 -23.91 -12.02 32.13
CA SER A 515 -25.36 -12.17 32.38
C SER A 515 -25.88 -11.10 33.35
N SER A 516 -25.11 -10.76 34.39
CA SER A 516 -25.45 -9.70 35.34
C SER A 516 -25.47 -8.31 34.68
N ARG A 517 -24.48 -8.02 33.84
CA ARG A 517 -24.41 -6.75 33.09
C ARG A 517 -25.56 -6.62 32.10
N LEU A 518 -25.85 -7.69 31.37
CA LEU A 518 -26.93 -7.72 30.40
C LEU A 518 -28.31 -7.55 31.05
N ASP A 519 -28.58 -8.27 32.15
CA ASP A 519 -29.84 -8.11 32.92
C ASP A 519 -30.02 -6.68 33.43
N THR A 520 -28.95 -6.08 33.95
CA THR A 520 -28.95 -4.69 34.41
C THR A 520 -29.26 -3.73 33.26
N PHE A 521 -28.64 -3.93 32.09
CA PHE A 521 -28.88 -3.13 30.91
C PHE A 521 -30.35 -3.23 30.45
N ILE A 522 -30.83 -4.47 30.26
CA ILE A 522 -32.21 -4.72 29.83
C ILE A 522 -33.19 -4.07 30.80
N THR A 523 -33.04 -4.32 32.10
CA THR A 523 -33.92 -3.77 33.13
C THR A 523 -33.98 -2.25 33.09
N ARG A 524 -32.82 -1.58 32.94
CA ARG A 524 -32.77 -0.11 32.83
C ARG A 524 -33.40 0.41 31.53
N SER A 525 -33.12 -0.25 30.41
CA SER A 525 -33.61 0.17 29.08
C SER A 525 -35.13 0.13 28.99
N ILE A 526 -35.79 -0.83 29.65
CA ILE A 526 -37.24 -0.98 29.60
C ILE A 526 -37.99 -0.25 30.72
N TYR A 527 -37.32 0.13 31.81
CA TYR A 527 -37.95 0.59 33.06
C TYR A 527 -39.02 1.67 32.84
N SER A 528 -38.69 2.75 32.13
CA SER A 528 -39.63 3.86 31.91
C SER A 528 -40.89 3.43 31.14
N ARG A 529 -40.70 2.65 30.06
CA ARG A 529 -41.79 2.11 29.25
C ARG A 529 -42.63 1.10 30.02
N GLU A 530 -41.98 0.25 30.81
CA GLU A 530 -42.61 -0.71 31.71
C GLU A 530 -43.51 0.01 32.73
N GLN A 531 -43.02 1.04 33.41
CA GLN A 531 -43.82 1.82 34.36
C GLN A 531 -45.01 2.52 33.67
N GLN A 532 -44.80 3.07 32.48
CA GLN A 532 -45.87 3.69 31.70
C GLN A 532 -46.98 2.68 31.35
N LEU A 533 -46.61 1.47 30.91
CA LEU A 533 -47.57 0.42 30.56
C LEU A 533 -48.27 -0.12 31.81
N LEU A 534 -47.55 -0.36 32.90
CA LEU A 534 -48.13 -0.78 34.18
C LEU A 534 -49.16 0.22 34.70
N GLY A 535 -48.89 1.53 34.60
CA GLY A 535 -49.84 2.57 34.99
C GLY A 535 -51.10 2.65 34.10
N ARG A 536 -51.06 2.10 32.88
CA ARG A 536 -52.22 2.02 31.98
C ARG A 536 -53.10 0.80 32.24
N ILE A 537 -52.60 -0.23 32.93
CA ILE A 537 -53.36 -1.44 33.26
C ILE A 537 -54.27 -1.13 34.45
N ARG A 538 -55.57 -0.93 34.22
CA ARG A 538 -56.56 -0.66 35.29
C ARG A 538 -57.27 -1.93 35.74
N SER A 539 -57.41 -2.89 34.82
CA SER A 539 -58.01 -4.20 35.07
C SER A 539 -57.39 -5.24 34.15
N ASP A 540 -57.43 -6.52 34.54
CA ASP A 540 -57.10 -7.64 33.66
C ASP A 540 -57.97 -7.68 32.40
N ARG A 541 -59.08 -6.93 32.33
CA ARG A 541 -59.88 -6.77 31.11
C ARG A 541 -59.20 -5.94 30.03
N ASP A 542 -58.21 -5.14 30.37
CA ASP A 542 -57.51 -4.26 29.44
C ASP A 542 -56.44 -5.04 28.67
N THR A 543 -56.84 -5.68 27.56
CA THR A 543 -55.95 -6.57 26.79
C THR A 543 -54.78 -5.83 26.14
N ARG A 544 -55.01 -4.64 25.57
CA ARG A 544 -54.00 -3.86 24.83
C ARG A 544 -52.74 -3.51 25.67
N PRO A 545 -52.84 -2.85 26.84
CA PRO A 545 -51.64 -2.52 27.62
C PRO A 545 -50.93 -3.76 28.19
N ILE A 546 -51.66 -4.85 28.46
CA ILE A 546 -51.06 -6.12 28.89
C ILE A 546 -50.32 -6.80 27.73
N ASN A 547 -50.89 -6.78 26.51
CA ASN A 547 -50.21 -7.28 25.31
C ASN A 547 -48.95 -6.47 25.03
N ALA A 548 -49.05 -5.14 25.02
CA ALA A 548 -47.91 -4.25 24.82
C ALA A 548 -46.80 -4.46 25.88
N LEU A 549 -47.16 -4.73 27.14
CA LEU A 549 -46.19 -5.07 28.18
C LEU A 549 -45.52 -6.43 27.92
N GLY A 550 -46.29 -7.43 27.50
CA GLY A 550 -45.75 -8.72 27.07
C GLY A 550 -44.80 -8.57 25.87
N VAL A 551 -45.17 -7.77 24.86
CA VAL A 551 -44.33 -7.49 23.69
C VAL A 551 -43.07 -6.75 24.09
N LEU A 552 -43.14 -5.78 25.01
CA LEU A 552 -41.97 -5.10 25.56
C LEU A 552 -40.99 -6.11 26.16
N TYR A 553 -41.45 -7.01 27.02
CA TYR A 553 -40.61 -8.06 27.59
C TYR A 553 -40.07 -9.03 26.54
N ALA A 554 -40.90 -9.45 25.59
CA ALA A 554 -40.53 -10.42 24.57
C ALA A 554 -39.46 -9.86 23.63
N ARG A 555 -39.59 -8.59 23.25
CA ARG A 555 -38.59 -7.87 22.46
C ARG A 555 -37.24 -7.83 23.15
N HIS A 556 -37.19 -7.78 24.48
CA HIS A 556 -35.95 -7.76 25.27
C HIS A 556 -35.51 -9.14 25.77
N GLY A 557 -36.01 -10.23 25.16
CA GLY A 557 -35.60 -11.60 25.52
C GLY A 557 -36.15 -12.12 26.85
N LEU A 558 -36.96 -11.33 27.56
CA LEU A 558 -37.57 -11.70 28.84
C LEU A 558 -38.80 -12.59 28.63
N TYR A 559 -38.62 -13.73 27.94
CA TYR A 559 -39.70 -14.57 27.45
C TYR A 559 -40.61 -15.13 28.55
N ASP A 560 -40.07 -15.41 29.75
CA ASP A 560 -40.91 -15.89 30.86
C ASP A 560 -41.85 -14.80 31.38
N ARG A 561 -41.35 -13.58 31.56
CA ARG A 561 -42.17 -12.42 31.94
C ARG A 561 -43.19 -12.09 30.85
N ALA A 562 -42.77 -12.16 29.59
CA ALA A 562 -43.65 -11.95 28.45
C ALA A 562 -44.79 -12.99 28.40
N ALA A 563 -44.45 -14.27 28.50
CA ALA A 563 -45.41 -15.37 28.49
C ALA A 563 -46.41 -15.26 29.66
N GLU A 564 -45.98 -14.77 30.83
CA GLU A 564 -46.88 -14.50 31.95
C GLU A 564 -47.93 -13.44 31.58
N GLN A 565 -47.51 -12.33 30.96
CA GLN A 565 -48.44 -11.28 30.54
C GLN A 565 -49.40 -11.78 29.46
N PHE A 566 -48.90 -12.48 28.44
CA PHE A 566 -49.76 -13.00 27.37
C PHE A 566 -50.77 -14.03 27.89
N ARG A 567 -50.36 -14.92 28.81
CA ARG A 567 -51.26 -15.90 29.44
C ARG A 567 -52.45 -15.27 30.17
N ARG A 568 -52.29 -14.07 30.75
CA ARG A 568 -53.39 -13.33 31.41
C ARG A 568 -54.53 -12.95 30.45
N ILE A 569 -54.23 -12.83 29.16
CA ILE A 569 -55.17 -12.33 28.14
C ILE A 569 -55.40 -13.28 26.96
N ALA A 570 -54.73 -14.44 26.93
CA ALA A 570 -54.75 -15.40 25.82
C ALA A 570 -56.14 -15.90 25.41
N SER A 571 -57.11 -15.98 26.34
CA SER A 571 -58.48 -16.42 26.01
C SER A 571 -59.33 -15.37 25.28
N ARG A 572 -58.83 -14.14 25.14
CA ARG A 572 -59.59 -12.96 24.67
C ARG A 572 -58.78 -12.01 23.77
N SER A 573 -57.57 -12.41 23.37
CA SER A 573 -56.72 -11.64 22.47
C SER A 573 -56.03 -12.61 21.51
N ALA A 574 -56.30 -12.45 20.21
CA ALA A 574 -55.60 -13.18 19.16
C ALA A 574 -54.11 -12.86 19.21
N SER A 575 -53.74 -11.58 19.36
CA SER A 575 -52.35 -11.13 19.47
C SER A 575 -51.58 -11.78 20.62
N ALA A 576 -52.21 -11.98 21.77
CA ALA A 576 -51.58 -12.70 22.87
C ALA A 576 -51.34 -14.19 22.56
N GLN A 577 -52.25 -14.83 21.82
CA GLN A 577 -52.04 -16.20 21.33
C GLN A 577 -50.92 -16.25 20.29
N VAL A 578 -50.88 -15.30 19.34
CA VAL A 578 -49.77 -15.17 18.39
C VAL A 578 -48.45 -15.05 19.12
N ASN A 579 -48.36 -14.14 20.09
CA ASN A 579 -47.13 -13.88 20.82
C ASN A 579 -46.70 -15.06 21.72
N LEU A 580 -47.64 -15.83 22.28
CA LEU A 580 -47.31 -17.10 22.94
C LEU A 580 -46.80 -18.14 21.96
N GLY A 581 -47.38 -18.21 20.76
CA GLY A 581 -46.90 -19.05 19.66
C GLY A 581 -45.48 -18.68 19.24
N ASN A 582 -45.19 -17.39 19.14
CA ASN A 582 -43.85 -16.88 18.86
C ASN A 582 -42.82 -17.28 19.92
N ILE A 583 -43.17 -17.18 21.22
CA ILE A 583 -42.29 -17.63 22.31
C ILE A 583 -42.06 -19.14 22.24
N ALA A 584 -43.10 -19.94 21.97
CA ALA A 584 -42.96 -21.38 21.80
C ALA A 584 -42.07 -21.73 20.59
N TYR A 585 -42.22 -21.01 19.47
CA TYR A 585 -41.38 -21.17 18.29
C TYR A 585 -39.91 -20.88 18.61
N LEU A 586 -39.62 -19.79 19.32
CA LEU A 586 -38.25 -19.41 19.75
C LEU A 586 -37.60 -20.40 20.73
N ARG A 587 -38.40 -21.25 21.37
CA ARG A 587 -37.95 -22.34 22.26
C ARG A 587 -37.88 -23.69 21.54
N ASP A 588 -38.01 -23.69 20.22
CA ASP A 588 -38.06 -24.88 19.36
C ASP A 588 -39.25 -25.82 19.69
N GLU A 589 -40.28 -25.29 20.36
CA GLU A 589 -41.51 -26.00 20.71
C GLU A 589 -42.55 -25.86 19.57
N TYR A 590 -42.16 -26.17 18.33
CA TYR A 590 -42.98 -25.92 17.13
C TYR A 590 -44.41 -26.50 17.17
N PRO A 591 -44.67 -27.71 17.72
CA PRO A 591 -46.04 -28.20 17.86
C PRO A 591 -46.91 -27.32 18.75
N ARG A 592 -46.37 -26.84 19.89
CA ARG A 592 -47.07 -25.92 20.79
C ARG A 592 -47.25 -24.55 20.16
N ALA A 593 -46.27 -24.09 19.38
CA ALA A 593 -46.41 -22.86 18.60
C ALA A 593 -47.62 -22.92 17.66
N LEU A 594 -47.80 -24.04 16.94
CA LEU A 594 -48.96 -24.24 16.07
C LEU A 594 -50.30 -24.27 16.80
N GLU A 595 -50.36 -24.81 18.02
CA GLU A 595 -51.58 -24.77 18.83
C GLU A 595 -51.99 -23.32 19.13
N HIS A 596 -51.03 -22.49 19.53
CA HIS A 596 -51.23 -21.08 19.80
C HIS A 596 -51.61 -20.28 18.53
N PHE A 597 -50.92 -20.48 17.41
CA PHE A 597 -51.27 -19.80 16.16
C PHE A 597 -52.66 -20.19 15.64
N ARG A 598 -53.04 -21.47 15.75
CA ARG A 598 -54.42 -21.92 15.42
C ARG A 598 -55.46 -21.29 16.35
N ALA A 599 -55.13 -21.16 17.65
CA ALA A 599 -56.01 -20.46 18.57
C ALA A 599 -56.19 -18.99 18.15
N ALA A 600 -55.12 -18.29 17.77
CA ALA A 600 -55.20 -16.93 17.23
C ALA A 600 -56.05 -16.86 15.96
N LEU A 601 -55.82 -17.74 14.98
CA LEU A 601 -56.57 -17.78 13.71
C LEU A 601 -58.05 -18.15 13.90
N SER A 602 -58.41 -18.86 14.97
CA SER A 602 -59.83 -19.12 15.28
C SER A 602 -60.55 -17.88 15.83
N MET A 603 -59.79 -16.93 16.40
CA MET A 603 -60.31 -15.64 16.87
C MET A 603 -60.29 -14.60 15.74
N GLU A 604 -59.21 -14.55 14.97
CA GLU A 604 -58.97 -13.61 13.86
C GLU A 604 -58.42 -14.36 12.63
N PRO A 605 -59.29 -14.84 11.73
CA PRO A 605 -58.88 -15.67 10.59
C PRO A 605 -57.93 -14.99 9.60
N ALA A 606 -57.88 -13.66 9.58
CA ALA A 606 -57.03 -12.86 8.69
C ALA A 606 -55.79 -12.28 9.39
N ASN A 607 -55.44 -12.74 10.61
CA ASN A 607 -54.27 -12.24 11.34
C ASN A 607 -52.98 -12.69 10.61
N THR A 608 -52.32 -11.73 9.97
CA THR A 608 -51.14 -11.97 9.10
C THR A 608 -49.96 -12.51 9.91
N THR A 609 -49.74 -12.03 11.13
CA THR A 609 -48.70 -12.51 12.03
C THR A 609 -48.92 -13.98 12.42
N ALA A 610 -50.17 -14.38 12.67
CA ALA A 610 -50.53 -15.77 12.96
C ALA A 610 -50.36 -16.70 11.74
N LEU A 611 -50.69 -16.22 10.53
CA LEU A 611 -50.47 -16.96 9.28
C LEU A 611 -48.98 -17.16 9.01
N LEU A 612 -48.16 -16.12 9.21
CA LEU A 612 -46.70 -16.19 9.11
C LEU A 612 -46.12 -17.18 10.12
N GLY A 613 -46.47 -17.05 11.40
CA GLY A 613 -46.02 -17.96 12.45
C GLY A 613 -46.40 -19.43 12.20
N THR A 614 -47.61 -19.66 11.65
CA THR A 614 -48.06 -20.99 11.24
C THR A 614 -47.21 -21.56 10.11
N ALA A 615 -46.93 -20.77 9.07
CA ALA A 615 -46.09 -21.17 7.94
C ALA A 615 -44.66 -21.50 8.40
N MET A 616 -44.07 -20.67 9.26
CA MET A 616 -42.73 -20.89 9.84
C MET A 616 -42.68 -22.18 10.67
N ALA A 617 -43.63 -22.38 11.58
CA ALA A 617 -43.65 -23.58 12.43
C ALA A 617 -43.91 -24.86 11.62
N GLN A 618 -44.78 -24.82 10.60
CA GLN A 618 -44.98 -25.94 9.67
C GLN A 618 -43.72 -26.26 8.87
N HIS A 619 -42.98 -25.23 8.44
CA HIS A 619 -41.72 -25.42 7.72
C HIS A 619 -40.68 -26.13 8.60
N GLN A 620 -40.51 -25.72 9.87
CA GLN A 620 -39.60 -26.37 10.81
C GLN A 620 -40.01 -27.82 11.13
N LEU A 621 -41.30 -28.12 11.08
CA LEU A 621 -41.83 -29.47 11.21
C LEU A 621 -41.78 -30.30 9.91
N HIS A 622 -41.11 -29.80 8.86
CA HIS A 622 -41.01 -30.42 7.53
C HIS A 622 -42.37 -30.63 6.83
N GLN A 623 -43.39 -29.85 7.19
CA GLN A 623 -44.72 -29.88 6.60
C GLN A 623 -44.82 -28.89 5.43
N HIS A 624 -43.94 -29.01 4.44
CA HIS A 624 -43.74 -28.01 3.38
C HIS A 624 -45.02 -27.68 2.59
N GLY A 625 -45.89 -28.66 2.33
CA GLY A 625 -47.16 -28.41 1.64
C GLY A 625 -48.14 -27.57 2.46
N ALA A 626 -48.19 -27.78 3.77
CA ALA A 626 -49.02 -26.99 4.68
C ALA A 626 -48.44 -25.59 4.88
N ALA A 627 -47.11 -25.48 5.00
CA ALA A 627 -46.40 -24.21 5.08
C ALA A 627 -46.67 -23.32 3.86
N ALA A 628 -46.58 -23.90 2.65
CA ALA A 628 -46.88 -23.18 1.40
C ALA A 628 -48.34 -22.71 1.33
N ALA A 629 -49.30 -23.50 1.83
CA ALA A 629 -50.71 -23.09 1.89
C ALA A 629 -50.93 -21.92 2.86
N SER A 630 -50.33 -21.97 4.05
CA SER A 630 -50.38 -20.87 5.03
C SER A 630 -49.68 -19.61 4.50
N TYR A 631 -48.57 -19.76 3.78
CA TYR A 631 -47.86 -18.66 3.13
C TYR A 631 -48.66 -18.04 1.98
N ALA A 632 -49.38 -18.85 1.19
CA ALA A 632 -50.29 -18.33 0.17
C ALA A 632 -51.41 -17.48 0.78
N GLN A 633 -51.98 -17.92 1.91
CA GLN A 633 -52.96 -17.12 2.66
C GLN A 633 -52.35 -15.82 3.19
N LEU A 634 -51.12 -15.86 3.73
CA LEU A 634 -50.40 -14.64 4.12
C LEU A 634 -50.24 -13.67 2.94
N THR A 635 -49.86 -14.19 1.76
CA THR A 635 -49.65 -13.38 0.55
C THR A 635 -50.93 -12.69 0.08
N GLU A 636 -52.09 -13.35 0.22
CA GLU A 636 -53.40 -12.76 -0.09
C GLU A 636 -53.77 -11.60 0.84
N GLN A 637 -53.34 -11.66 2.11
CA GLN A 637 -53.66 -10.64 3.12
C GLN A 637 -52.64 -9.50 3.17
N ASP A 638 -51.34 -9.81 3.02
CA ASP A 638 -50.23 -8.87 3.12
C ASP A 638 -49.05 -9.34 2.26
N ALA A 639 -49.06 -8.89 1.00
CA ALA A 639 -48.02 -9.22 0.03
C ALA A 639 -46.65 -8.61 0.38
N GLU A 640 -46.62 -7.48 1.11
CA GLU A 640 -45.37 -6.85 1.51
C GLU A 640 -44.68 -7.67 2.60
N LEU A 641 -45.42 -8.05 3.64
CA LEU A 641 -44.91 -8.91 4.69
C LEU A 641 -44.53 -10.29 4.13
N ALA A 642 -45.35 -10.88 3.25
CA ALA A 642 -45.02 -12.13 2.59
C ALA A 642 -43.72 -12.05 1.79
N GLY A 643 -43.46 -10.93 1.10
CA GLY A 643 -42.25 -10.69 0.34
C GLY A 643 -40.97 -10.78 1.18
N ARG A 644 -41.02 -10.35 2.44
CA ARG A 644 -39.90 -10.45 3.40
C ARG A 644 -39.56 -11.90 3.78
N TYR A 645 -40.51 -12.83 3.61
CA TYR A 645 -40.36 -14.25 3.94
C TYR A 645 -40.58 -15.17 2.72
N ALA A 646 -40.17 -14.73 1.52
CA ALA A 646 -40.38 -15.44 0.25
C ALA A 646 -39.91 -16.91 0.23
N TRP A 647 -38.92 -17.26 1.06
CA TRP A 647 -38.40 -18.61 1.20
C TRP A 647 -39.42 -19.63 1.74
N LEU A 648 -40.51 -19.19 2.39
CA LEU A 648 -41.59 -20.07 2.87
C LEU A 648 -42.51 -20.57 1.73
N GLY A 649 -42.55 -19.87 0.59
CA GLY A 649 -43.39 -20.19 -0.56
C GLY A 649 -42.75 -21.16 -1.57
N THR A 650 -41.42 -21.28 -1.57
CA THR A 650 -40.68 -22.17 -2.47
C THR A 650 -40.59 -23.57 -1.85
N GLY A 651 -41.56 -24.44 -2.14
CA GLY A 651 -41.57 -25.81 -1.63
C GLY A 651 -40.31 -26.60 -2.02
N GLY A 652 -39.37 -26.74 -1.08
CA GLY A 652 -38.39 -27.85 -0.97
C GLY A 652 -37.48 -28.22 -2.15
N GLY A 653 -37.49 -27.52 -3.28
CA GLY A 653 -36.76 -27.94 -4.47
C GLY A 653 -36.50 -26.80 -5.45
N GLY A 654 -35.43 -26.05 -5.21
CA GLY A 654 -34.91 -25.04 -6.15
C GLY A 654 -33.58 -24.49 -5.63
N ASP A 655 -32.54 -24.68 -6.43
CA ASP A 655 -31.13 -24.28 -6.26
C ASP A 655 -30.71 -23.59 -4.95
N ALA A 656 -29.90 -24.29 -4.17
CA ALA A 656 -29.05 -23.75 -3.11
C ALA A 656 -27.86 -22.95 -3.68
N GLY A 657 -28.10 -22.14 -4.71
CA GLY A 657 -27.13 -21.25 -5.33
C GLY A 657 -27.62 -19.81 -5.24
N THR A 658 -26.89 -18.99 -4.48
CA THR A 658 -26.98 -17.51 -4.40
C THR A 658 -27.79 -16.85 -3.27
N THR A 659 -28.07 -17.51 -2.16
CA THR A 659 -28.42 -16.78 -0.91
C THR A 659 -27.16 -16.36 -0.16
N ARG A 660 -26.90 -15.04 -0.10
CA ARG A 660 -25.81 -14.42 0.68
C ARG A 660 -25.93 -14.81 2.16
N ALA A 661 -24.81 -14.86 2.88
CA ALA A 661 -24.76 -15.19 4.31
C ALA A 661 -25.67 -14.30 5.19
N SER A 662 -26.00 -13.08 4.75
CA SER A 662 -26.97 -12.18 5.38
C SER A 662 -28.42 -12.71 5.43
N SER A 663 -28.77 -13.72 4.61
CA SER A 663 -30.12 -14.30 4.56
C SER A 663 -30.38 -15.38 5.61
N ALA A 664 -29.37 -15.78 6.39
CA ALA A 664 -29.57 -16.69 7.51
C ALA A 664 -30.30 -16.00 8.68
N ASP A 665 -30.05 -14.70 8.89
CA ASP A 665 -30.61 -13.94 10.01
C ASP A 665 -32.06 -13.47 9.75
N ASP A 666 -32.43 -13.24 8.48
CA ASP A 666 -33.82 -12.96 8.06
C ASP A 666 -34.79 -14.14 8.35
N ARG A 667 -34.27 -15.36 8.52
CA ARG A 667 -35.10 -16.56 8.81
C ARG A 667 -35.58 -16.61 10.28
N THR A 668 -35.04 -15.75 11.14
CA THR A 668 -35.26 -15.74 12.60
C THR A 668 -35.93 -14.47 13.13
N ARG A 669 -36.18 -13.46 12.28
CA ARG A 669 -36.83 -12.22 12.70
C ARG A 669 -38.31 -12.47 13.06
N MET A 670 -38.61 -12.51 14.36
CA MET A 670 -39.97 -12.70 14.86
C MET A 670 -40.77 -11.40 14.77
N VAL A 671 -41.98 -11.48 14.20
CA VAL A 671 -42.94 -10.38 14.19
C VAL A 671 -43.84 -10.52 15.42
N TRP A 672 -43.74 -9.57 16.36
CA TRP A 672 -44.61 -9.49 17.53
C TRP A 672 -45.91 -8.75 17.17
N ASP A 673 -47.06 -9.33 17.54
CA ASP A 673 -48.38 -8.75 17.26
C ASP A 673 -48.76 -7.76 18.38
N GLU A 674 -48.93 -6.48 18.07
CA GLU A 674 -49.06 -5.36 19.04
C GLU A 674 -50.49 -5.01 19.45
#